data_AF-A0A975T5Y7-F1
#
_entry.id   AF-A0A975T5Y7-F1
#
_cell.length_a   1.000
_cell.length_b   1.000
_cell.length_c   1.000
_cell.angle_alpha   90.00
_cell.angle_beta   90.00
_cell.angle_gamma   90.00
#
_symmetry.space_group_name_H-M   'P 1'
#
loop_
_entity.id
_entity.type
_entity.pdbx_description
1 polymer ?
#
loop_
_entity_poly.entity_id
_entity_poly.type
_entity_poly.pdbx_seq_one_letter_code
_entity_poly.pdbx_strand_id
1 'polypeptide(L)'
;MNIIRNWVKQTLDKWIQKKRGNKQILLFIGTFILGMLIVYGLGLLRIHEIFSHHWEFAALKNWLIQVSSFFMSFSPSLGFVSDVIAYQAAIIAIAIPLSLEIISRISERYQSGVITKEFNRQWQLKVLLVLVIANALSGVTLKFFVDSKIDAGWKILAWLIFLLFLVTNILLFAFFNMLRQYATKTKFLLDRLFDDLNQVLRPVTINRQMSDKALQQYQEEFISALEGIGDILVFETKNRKNSQYIIESLKQIHEISEKFFALQNSHSENFEKLLYSHEILQLHKPSSQLEVSPEKYLVALMAIVNQFLRIHEAAQEIKNYEIANLSLRNLIWLLRDLSQQMNHDHSIRTLLQVLADLRYNNRQIQDELTYELYVTVYTKVVFQKYFNLRYLRAFDRYFYDGIGEIISSGKTQIFEQLVSILHDESEFIKLQYTNQNPIESLQNFLRQINYELYQELAQTKQLGKKLKYLKFSVGQLWTQEQLNQCLELFKEVQDIIHRGFQYQEEIQNQLSTIYRNVEFRFKFNNLIYLIFNVGAYCIFKNRYDYIYFKQPHDADATWLGYDIIPGSLLGLFNFYFQNPFGSTISSENHHGGSQYSDQYFLILLLREFLNSQVTTNQARQNIVNTFQIPNDINSRILSNIPYKVNHLIPIARELINLSESLQILNFDINQLNDAIEYGLIVFLDSLKIKADEQLEKQVHSQKISNTKVEEFKSEFLKGYNEIASLRYLFNHFGLYEDRTHEIGDINLNLFKLNKIDEKPIFFDEWYVDYGNLGFFYGKDLANLENAELIVKILKHCHLRENITLDNIINIASNGNDINNLLIIGVNASFDNFLYDYARFKVKGIDGETDINIPEFLGSYIYGNYKIPVFNYFCNRIPTEEGFPEQAILVIDRNHLGKLVQYAPVTADEPYHIKEQFAFRISAFSEDEMLMNESLQQPSDFVVAQGDETQQRAYLETQVLIRIYEKFTLEIDPNFSGYLIPESDFD
;
A
#
# COMPACT_ATOMS: atom_id res chain seq x y z
N MET A 1 70.00 12.14 22.60
CA MET A 1 68.70 11.93 21.91
C MET A 1 68.32 13.07 20.95
N ASN A 2 68.33 14.35 21.36
CA ASN A 2 67.98 15.48 20.46
C ASN A 2 68.92 15.67 19.25
N ILE A 3 70.21 15.34 19.39
CA ILE A 3 71.18 15.40 18.28
C ILE A 3 70.88 14.34 17.20
N ILE A 4 70.54 13.11 17.62
CA ILE A 4 70.13 12.03 16.70
C ILE A 4 68.79 12.39 16.04
N ARG A 5 67.85 12.98 16.78
CA ARG A 5 66.56 13.44 16.25
C ARG A 5 66.73 14.53 15.18
N ASN A 6 67.63 15.49 15.40
CA ASN A 6 67.93 16.56 14.44
C ASN A 6 68.71 16.06 13.23
N TRP A 7 69.66 15.13 13.42
CA TRP A 7 70.39 14.51 12.32
C TRP A 7 69.48 13.66 11.43
N VAL A 8 68.60 12.83 12.04
CA VAL A 8 67.60 12.05 11.29
C VAL A 8 66.64 12.97 10.55
N LYS A 9 66.16 14.05 11.19
CA LYS A 9 65.24 15.02 10.56
C LYS A 9 65.88 15.74 9.37
N GLN A 10 67.09 16.29 9.51
CA GLN A 10 67.80 16.95 8.41
C GLN A 10 68.17 16.00 7.27
N THR A 11 68.51 14.75 7.59
CA THR A 11 68.86 13.74 6.58
C THR A 11 67.62 13.24 5.84
N LEU A 12 66.48 13.08 6.54
CA LEU A 12 65.19 12.75 5.92
C LEU A 12 64.69 13.89 5.01
N ASP A 13 64.77 15.15 5.47
CA ASP A 13 64.24 16.29 4.72
C ASP A 13 65.04 16.56 3.44
N LYS A 14 66.38 16.44 3.49
CA LYS A 14 67.24 16.48 2.30
C LYS A 14 66.98 15.33 1.33
N TRP A 15 66.60 14.16 1.83
CA TRP A 15 66.33 12.99 1.00
C TRP A 15 64.91 13.03 0.38
N ILE A 16 63.94 13.61 1.08
CA ILE A 16 62.55 13.79 0.63
C ILE A 16 62.45 14.83 -0.50
N GLN A 17 63.21 15.93 -0.45
CA GLN A 17 63.23 16.92 -1.54
C GLN A 17 63.75 16.35 -2.87
N LYS A 18 64.52 15.25 -2.85
CA LYS A 18 65.08 14.61 -4.04
C LYS A 18 64.12 13.62 -4.73
N LYS A 19 62.93 13.37 -4.18
CA LYS A 19 62.11 12.18 -4.48
C LYS A 19 60.88 12.38 -5.38
N ARG A 20 60.84 13.43 -6.24
CA ARG A 20 59.73 13.62 -7.20
C ARG A 20 59.88 12.93 -8.56
N GLY A 21 60.93 12.12 -8.80
CA GLY A 21 61.19 11.47 -10.09
C GLY A 21 61.52 9.96 -10.08
N ASN A 22 61.08 9.17 -9.09
CA ASN A 22 61.74 7.90 -8.73
C ASN A 22 61.06 6.57 -9.13
N LYS A 23 60.11 6.53 -10.08
CA LYS A 23 59.72 5.24 -10.68
C LYS A 23 60.81 4.70 -11.62
N GLN A 24 61.54 5.57 -12.31
CA GLN A 24 62.61 5.17 -13.22
C GLN A 24 63.85 4.62 -12.49
N ILE A 25 64.19 5.14 -11.30
CA ILE A 25 65.39 4.69 -10.56
C ILE A 25 65.21 3.27 -10.00
N LEU A 26 64.03 2.92 -9.47
CA LEU A 26 63.76 1.55 -9.01
C LEU A 26 63.75 0.55 -10.16
N LEU A 27 63.21 0.95 -11.32
CA LEU A 27 63.24 0.16 -12.55
C LEU A 27 64.67 -0.01 -13.07
N PHE A 28 65.50 1.05 -12.99
CA PHE A 28 66.93 1.02 -13.34
C PHE A 28 67.74 0.13 -12.40
N ILE A 29 67.50 0.18 -11.09
CA ILE A 29 68.19 -0.67 -10.11
C ILE A 29 67.78 -2.14 -10.32
N GLY A 30 66.49 -2.39 -10.59
CA GLY A 30 65.99 -3.74 -10.90
C GLY A 30 66.57 -4.32 -12.19
N THR A 31 66.57 -3.54 -13.29
CA THR A 31 67.17 -3.97 -14.57
C THR A 31 68.70 -4.09 -14.48
N PHE A 32 69.35 -3.24 -13.68
CA PHE A 32 70.78 -3.33 -13.40
C PHE A 32 71.11 -4.63 -12.65
N ILE A 33 70.40 -4.95 -11.56
CA ILE A 33 70.62 -6.17 -10.78
C ILE A 33 70.31 -7.43 -11.61
N LEU A 34 69.23 -7.44 -12.39
CA LEU A 34 68.90 -8.54 -13.30
C LEU A 34 69.97 -8.71 -14.37
N GLY A 35 70.45 -7.61 -14.95
CA GLY A 35 71.57 -7.60 -15.89
C GLY A 35 72.85 -8.16 -15.26
N MET A 36 73.13 -7.83 -14.00
CA MET A 36 74.29 -8.33 -13.28
C MET A 36 74.21 -9.83 -12.99
N LEU A 37 73.03 -10.34 -12.63
CA LEU A 37 72.78 -11.78 -12.47
C LEU A 37 72.97 -12.56 -13.77
N ILE A 38 72.42 -12.03 -14.87
CA ILE A 38 72.56 -12.64 -16.21
C ILE A 38 74.03 -12.65 -16.63
N VAL A 39 74.75 -11.53 -16.47
CA VAL A 39 76.18 -11.44 -16.81
C VAL A 39 77.04 -12.34 -15.93
N TYR A 40 76.73 -12.46 -14.64
CA TYR A 40 77.44 -13.35 -13.72
C TYR A 40 77.19 -14.84 -14.07
N GLY A 41 75.95 -15.23 -14.34
CA GLY A 41 75.59 -16.58 -14.79
C GLY A 41 76.21 -16.96 -16.14
N LEU A 42 76.21 -16.02 -17.10
CA LEU A 42 76.88 -16.18 -18.40
C LEU A 42 78.41 -16.30 -18.26
N GLY A 43 79.00 -15.61 -17.30
CA GLY A 43 80.42 -15.72 -16.94
C GLY A 43 80.76 -17.09 -16.33
N LEU A 44 79.96 -17.57 -15.39
CA LEU A 44 80.11 -18.87 -14.71
C LEU A 44 79.99 -20.07 -15.65
N LEU A 45 79.01 -20.04 -16.56
CA LEU A 45 78.78 -21.09 -17.55
C LEU A 45 79.80 -21.06 -18.71
N ARG A 46 80.76 -20.12 -18.68
CA ARG A 46 81.69 -19.86 -19.79
C ARG A 46 80.99 -19.63 -21.14
N ILE A 47 79.75 -19.15 -21.14
CA ILE A 47 78.99 -18.86 -22.37
C ILE A 47 79.68 -17.76 -23.18
N HIS A 48 80.45 -16.88 -22.53
CA HIS A 48 81.34 -15.95 -23.20
C HIS A 48 82.39 -16.63 -24.10
N GLU A 49 82.86 -17.84 -23.78
CA GLU A 49 83.76 -18.62 -24.64
C GLU A 49 82.99 -19.17 -25.86
N ILE A 50 81.74 -19.58 -25.68
CA ILE A 50 80.86 -20.09 -26.75
C ILE A 50 80.48 -18.97 -27.74
N PHE A 51 80.09 -17.79 -27.25
CA PHE A 51 79.77 -16.63 -28.10
C PHE A 51 81.02 -15.94 -28.67
N SER A 52 82.21 -16.17 -28.11
CA SER A 52 83.46 -15.56 -28.60
C SER A 52 83.84 -16.00 -30.02
N HIS A 53 83.24 -17.07 -30.53
CA HIS A 53 83.52 -17.60 -31.85
C HIS A 53 82.71 -16.94 -32.98
N HIS A 54 81.60 -16.24 -32.70
CA HIS A 54 80.63 -15.83 -33.75
C HIS A 54 80.14 -14.37 -33.72
N TRP A 55 80.61 -13.49 -32.83
CA TRP A 55 80.13 -12.08 -32.76
C TRP A 55 81.26 -11.03 -32.78
N GLU A 56 81.21 -10.07 -33.71
CA GLU A 56 82.23 -9.03 -33.94
C GLU A 56 82.18 -7.79 -32.99
N PHE A 57 81.38 -7.82 -31.91
CA PHE A 57 81.30 -6.68 -30.97
C PHE A 57 82.39 -6.72 -29.88
N ALA A 58 83.61 -6.25 -30.22
CA ALA A 58 84.75 -6.19 -29.30
C ALA A 58 84.49 -5.36 -28.02
N ALA A 59 83.70 -4.28 -28.11
CA ALA A 59 83.38 -3.41 -26.98
C ALA A 59 82.46 -4.11 -25.95
N LEU A 60 81.44 -4.85 -26.40
CA LEU A 60 80.55 -5.60 -25.53
C LEU A 60 81.29 -6.77 -24.86
N LYS A 61 82.19 -7.44 -25.61
CA LYS A 61 83.05 -8.52 -25.07
C LYS A 61 83.96 -8.03 -23.96
N ASN A 62 84.69 -6.93 -24.18
CA ASN A 62 85.56 -6.36 -23.16
C ASN A 62 84.78 -5.86 -21.94
N TRP A 63 83.60 -5.28 -22.16
CA TRP A 63 82.73 -4.88 -21.07
C TRP A 63 82.22 -6.10 -20.27
N LEU A 64 81.75 -7.17 -20.93
CA LEU A 64 81.33 -8.41 -20.26
C LEU A 64 82.48 -9.11 -19.51
N ILE A 65 83.70 -9.10 -20.05
CA ILE A 65 84.89 -9.64 -19.37
C ILE A 65 85.26 -8.77 -18.16
N GLN A 66 85.26 -7.44 -18.30
CA GLN A 66 85.55 -6.53 -17.18
C GLN A 66 84.49 -6.63 -16.08
N VAL A 67 83.22 -6.71 -16.46
CA VAL A 67 82.10 -6.87 -15.52
C VAL A 67 82.16 -8.24 -14.86
N SER A 68 82.30 -9.33 -15.62
CA SER A 68 82.40 -10.68 -15.02
C SER A 68 83.65 -10.88 -14.17
N SER A 69 84.80 -10.30 -14.54
CA SER A 69 86.02 -10.33 -13.72
C SER A 69 85.90 -9.49 -12.45
N PHE A 70 85.21 -8.35 -12.51
CA PHE A 70 84.85 -7.56 -11.33
C PHE A 70 83.90 -8.33 -10.39
N PHE A 71 82.96 -9.10 -10.92
CA PHE A 71 82.09 -9.96 -10.10
C PHE A 71 82.79 -11.22 -9.58
N MET A 72 83.72 -11.79 -10.35
CA MET A 72 84.55 -12.90 -9.91
C MET A 72 85.53 -12.49 -8.80
N SER A 73 85.98 -11.24 -8.79
CA SER A 73 86.83 -10.69 -7.73
C SER A 73 86.05 -10.32 -6.46
N PHE A 74 84.74 -10.05 -6.58
CA PHE A 74 83.84 -9.79 -5.46
C PHE A 74 83.15 -11.08 -4.97
N SER A 75 83.89 -12.01 -4.35
CA SER A 75 83.25 -13.18 -3.74
C SER A 75 82.72 -12.81 -2.35
N PRO A 76 81.41 -12.99 -2.04
CA PRO A 76 80.92 -12.85 -0.69
C PRO A 76 81.75 -13.76 0.22
N SER A 77 82.38 -13.20 1.26
CA SER A 77 83.20 -14.00 2.17
C SER A 77 82.31 -14.80 3.13
N LEU A 78 82.86 -15.82 3.78
CA LEU A 78 82.17 -16.53 4.86
C LEU A 78 81.72 -15.55 5.97
N GLY A 79 82.54 -14.53 6.23
CA GLY A 79 82.21 -13.41 7.13
C GLY A 79 80.97 -12.66 6.66
N PHE A 80 80.89 -12.32 5.37
CA PHE A 80 79.72 -11.66 4.80
C PHE A 80 78.42 -12.46 4.96
N VAL A 81 78.45 -13.78 4.70
CA VAL A 81 77.27 -14.64 4.92
C VAL A 81 76.86 -14.63 6.40
N SER A 82 77.84 -14.63 7.31
CA SER A 82 77.58 -14.50 8.76
C SER A 82 76.95 -13.14 9.12
N ASP A 83 77.41 -12.06 8.51
CA ASP A 83 76.86 -10.72 8.70
C ASP A 83 75.44 -10.61 8.16
N VAL A 84 75.16 -11.24 7.01
CA VAL A 84 73.80 -11.35 6.46
C VAL A 84 72.89 -12.09 7.44
N ILE A 85 73.29 -13.26 7.96
CA ILE A 85 72.50 -14.00 8.94
C ILE A 85 72.23 -13.12 10.18
N ALA A 86 73.26 -12.48 10.73
CA ALA A 86 73.14 -11.61 11.90
C ALA A 86 72.20 -10.42 11.63
N TYR A 87 72.30 -9.80 10.46
CA TYR A 87 71.41 -8.71 10.05
C TYR A 87 69.97 -9.17 9.89
N GLN A 88 69.73 -10.31 9.24
CA GLN A 88 68.38 -10.88 9.09
C GLN A 88 67.79 -11.25 10.45
N ALA A 89 68.58 -11.84 11.35
CA ALA A 89 68.16 -12.08 12.73
C ALA A 89 67.81 -10.79 13.47
N ALA A 90 68.58 -9.71 13.26
CA ALA A 90 68.27 -8.40 13.81
C ALA A 90 66.96 -7.81 13.24
N ILE A 91 66.68 -8.01 11.95
CA ILE A 91 65.39 -7.63 11.35
C ILE A 91 64.25 -8.36 12.04
N ILE A 92 64.34 -9.69 12.20
CA ILE A 92 63.31 -10.48 12.90
C ILE A 92 63.12 -9.95 14.33
N ALA A 93 64.22 -9.74 15.05
CA ALA A 93 64.20 -9.35 16.45
C ALA A 93 63.68 -7.91 16.68
N ILE A 94 63.83 -7.01 15.71
CA ILE A 94 63.49 -5.59 15.88
C ILE A 94 62.24 -5.21 15.08
N ALA A 95 62.22 -5.50 13.77
CA ALA A 95 61.18 -4.99 12.89
C ALA A 95 59.81 -5.61 13.19
N ILE A 96 59.75 -6.90 13.54
CA ILE A 96 58.49 -7.58 13.85
C ILE A 96 57.92 -7.07 15.17
N PRO A 97 58.63 -7.10 16.32
CA PRO A 97 58.08 -6.60 17.58
C PRO A 97 57.71 -5.13 17.51
N LEU A 98 58.55 -4.29 16.88
CA LEU A 98 58.28 -2.87 16.71
C LEU A 98 57.01 -2.64 15.88
N SER A 99 56.78 -3.44 14.85
CA SER A 99 55.56 -3.31 14.05
C SER A 99 54.31 -3.73 14.80
N LEU A 100 54.37 -4.81 15.58
CA LEU A 100 53.28 -5.24 16.44
C LEU A 100 52.98 -4.21 17.52
N GLU A 101 54.02 -3.62 18.14
CA GLU A 101 53.87 -2.55 19.13
C GLU A 101 53.24 -1.29 18.52
N ILE A 102 53.73 -0.84 17.36
CA ILE A 102 53.18 0.34 16.67
C ILE A 102 51.73 0.10 16.26
N ILE A 103 51.41 -1.07 15.70
CA ILE A 103 50.05 -1.40 15.28
C ILE A 103 49.14 -1.61 16.47
N SER A 104 49.61 -2.23 17.55
CA SER A 104 48.88 -2.32 18.81
C SER A 104 48.56 -0.92 19.34
N ARG A 105 49.51 0.02 19.32
CA ARG A 105 49.25 1.41 19.73
C ARG A 105 48.29 2.15 18.81
N ILE A 106 48.31 1.88 17.51
CA ILE A 106 47.36 2.48 16.56
C ILE A 106 45.95 1.88 16.77
N SER A 107 45.88 0.57 16.93
CA SER A 107 44.65 -0.16 17.23
C SER A 107 44.06 0.30 18.56
N GLU A 108 44.88 0.48 19.60
CA GLU A 108 44.48 1.04 20.89
C GLU A 108 44.05 2.50 20.76
N ARG A 109 44.79 3.32 19.99
CA ARG A 109 44.44 4.72 19.72
C ARG A 109 43.04 4.84 19.13
N TYR A 110 42.72 4.03 18.12
CA TYR A 110 41.43 4.06 17.45
C TYR A 110 40.39 3.10 18.07
N GLN A 111 40.77 2.34 19.09
CA GLN A 111 39.99 1.24 19.67
C GLN A 111 39.45 0.24 18.62
N SER A 112 40.23 0.00 17.56
CA SER A 112 39.80 -0.78 16.40
C SER A 112 40.69 -2.00 16.16
N GLY A 113 40.12 -3.19 16.32
CA GLY A 113 40.78 -4.46 15.96
C GLY A 113 40.93 -4.64 14.45
N VAL A 114 40.10 -3.95 13.65
CA VAL A 114 40.08 -4.02 12.19
C VAL A 114 41.38 -3.51 11.59
N ILE A 115 41.96 -2.44 12.16
CA ILE A 115 43.23 -1.88 11.69
C ILE A 115 44.37 -2.89 11.80
N THR A 116 44.39 -3.67 12.89
CA THR A 116 45.38 -4.74 13.11
C THR A 116 45.19 -5.86 12.08
N LYS A 117 43.95 -6.28 11.83
CA LYS A 117 43.61 -7.29 10.81
C LYS A 117 44.05 -6.82 9.41
N GLU A 118 43.79 -5.56 9.06
CA GLU A 118 44.14 -5.02 7.75
C GLU A 118 45.65 -4.83 7.59
N PHE A 119 46.36 -4.42 8.64
CA PHE A 119 47.82 -4.41 8.62
C PHE A 119 48.42 -5.82 8.42
N ASN A 120 47.87 -6.82 9.10
CA ASN A 120 48.32 -8.21 8.95
C ASN A 120 48.01 -8.80 7.56
N ARG A 121 47.03 -8.23 6.83
CA ARG A 121 46.72 -8.61 5.44
C ARG A 121 47.76 -8.12 4.44
N GLN A 122 48.64 -7.19 4.84
CA GLN A 122 49.66 -6.63 3.94
C GLN A 122 50.64 -7.67 3.44
N TRP A 123 50.73 -7.79 2.11
CA TRP A 123 51.66 -8.71 1.47
C TRP A 123 53.11 -8.36 1.83
N GLN A 124 53.44 -7.08 2.04
CA GLN A 124 54.78 -6.65 2.44
C GLN A 124 55.20 -7.29 3.75
N LEU A 125 54.29 -7.42 4.72
CA LEU A 125 54.57 -8.08 6.01
C LEU A 125 54.83 -9.58 5.82
N LYS A 126 53.92 -10.26 5.11
CA LYS A 126 54.00 -11.72 4.87
C LYS A 126 55.25 -12.10 4.07
N VAL A 127 55.52 -11.39 2.99
CA VAL A 127 56.65 -11.68 2.08
C VAL A 127 57.98 -11.30 2.73
N LEU A 128 58.06 -10.17 3.44
CA LEU A 128 59.27 -9.79 4.17
C LEU A 128 59.64 -10.86 5.20
N LEU A 129 58.68 -11.30 6.02
CA LEU A 129 58.93 -12.32 7.05
C LEU A 129 59.46 -13.63 6.45
N VAL A 130 58.79 -14.14 5.42
CA VAL A 130 59.17 -15.39 4.76
C VAL A 130 60.56 -15.27 4.12
N LEU A 131 60.85 -14.16 3.44
CA LEU A 131 62.16 -13.95 2.79
C LEU A 131 63.29 -13.80 3.80
N VAL A 132 63.07 -13.05 4.89
CA VAL A 132 64.06 -12.88 5.97
C VAL A 132 64.40 -14.24 6.59
N ILE A 133 63.39 -15.05 6.93
CA ILE A 133 63.56 -16.39 7.51
C ILE A 133 64.25 -17.32 6.52
N ALA A 134 63.77 -17.38 5.27
CA ALA A 134 64.34 -18.25 4.25
C ALA A 134 65.80 -17.90 3.94
N ASN A 135 66.13 -16.60 3.87
CA ASN A 135 67.48 -16.14 3.60
C ASN A 135 68.42 -16.40 4.79
N ALA A 136 67.94 -16.21 6.02
CA ALA A 136 68.69 -16.56 7.23
C ALA A 136 68.98 -18.07 7.31
N LEU A 137 67.96 -18.92 7.10
CA LEU A 137 68.12 -20.38 7.10
C LEU A 137 69.05 -20.85 5.97
N SER A 138 68.94 -20.28 4.78
CA SER A 138 69.83 -20.57 3.66
C SER A 138 71.28 -20.19 3.99
N GLY A 139 71.48 -19.03 4.63
CA GLY A 139 72.79 -18.60 5.12
C GLY A 139 73.37 -19.53 6.19
N VAL A 140 72.57 -19.94 7.17
CA VAL A 140 72.98 -20.87 8.23
C VAL A 140 73.38 -22.21 7.62
N THR A 141 72.53 -22.76 6.75
CA THR A 141 72.80 -24.02 6.04
C THR A 141 74.10 -23.90 5.24
N LEU A 142 74.25 -22.85 4.45
CA LEU A 142 75.46 -22.61 3.66
C LEU A 142 76.71 -22.44 4.54
N LYS A 143 76.58 -21.91 5.77
CA LYS A 143 77.71 -21.75 6.70
C LYS A 143 78.13 -23.09 7.34
N PHE A 144 77.17 -23.96 7.65
CA PHE A 144 77.43 -25.22 8.34
C PHE A 144 77.89 -26.37 7.42
N PHE A 145 77.46 -26.36 6.15
CA PHE A 145 77.76 -27.46 5.20
C PHE A 145 79.07 -27.29 4.41
N VAL A 146 79.97 -26.39 4.82
CA VAL A 146 81.20 -26.08 4.07
C VAL A 146 82.43 -26.67 4.74
N ASP A 147 82.95 -27.73 4.13
CA ASP A 147 84.17 -28.40 4.55
C ASP A 147 85.40 -27.74 3.92
N SER A 148 85.89 -26.63 4.50
CA SER A 148 87.16 -25.92 4.22
C SER A 148 87.54 -25.50 2.78
N LYS A 149 86.95 -26.08 1.73
CA LYS A 149 87.20 -25.78 0.32
C LYS A 149 85.97 -25.08 -0.26
N ILE A 150 86.13 -23.79 -0.55
CA ILE A 150 85.12 -22.97 -1.23
C ILE A 150 85.09 -23.38 -2.71
N ASP A 151 84.09 -24.15 -3.09
CA ASP A 151 83.86 -24.54 -4.49
C ASP A 151 82.97 -23.53 -5.25
N ALA A 152 82.74 -23.77 -6.53
CA ALA A 152 81.90 -22.90 -7.36
C ALA A 152 80.43 -22.91 -6.91
N GLY A 153 79.92 -24.06 -6.43
CA GLY A 153 78.55 -24.19 -5.93
C GLY A 153 78.29 -23.30 -4.72
N TRP A 154 79.25 -23.26 -3.79
CA TRP A 154 79.20 -22.37 -2.64
C TRP A 154 79.10 -20.90 -3.03
N LYS A 155 79.93 -20.46 -3.99
CA LYS A 155 79.93 -19.06 -4.45
C LYS A 155 78.60 -18.66 -5.08
N ILE A 156 77.99 -19.55 -5.85
CA ILE A 156 76.66 -19.32 -6.45
C ILE A 156 75.60 -19.14 -5.36
N LEU A 157 75.58 -20.02 -4.36
CA LEU A 157 74.66 -19.93 -3.22
C LEU A 157 74.89 -18.66 -2.39
N ALA A 158 76.14 -18.26 -2.17
CA ALA A 158 76.48 -17.03 -1.45
C ALA A 158 75.99 -15.77 -2.20
N TRP A 159 76.09 -15.75 -3.53
CA TRP A 159 75.53 -14.69 -4.37
C TRP A 159 73.99 -14.67 -4.36
N LEU A 160 73.35 -15.84 -4.34
CA LEU A 160 71.89 -15.93 -4.22
C LEU A 160 71.41 -15.38 -2.87
N ILE A 161 72.11 -15.68 -1.78
CA ILE A 161 71.87 -15.10 -0.45
C ILE A 161 72.06 -13.57 -0.48
N PHE A 162 73.09 -13.08 -1.16
CA PHE A 162 73.32 -11.64 -1.33
C PHE A 162 72.17 -10.95 -2.08
N LEU A 163 71.68 -11.57 -3.15
CA LEU A 163 70.56 -11.02 -3.90
C LEU A 163 69.27 -11.00 -3.07
N LEU A 164 68.96 -12.13 -2.40
CA LEU A 164 67.83 -12.20 -1.48
C LEU A 164 67.96 -11.16 -0.38
N PHE A 165 69.16 -10.92 0.14
CA PHE A 165 69.43 -9.88 1.11
C PHE A 165 69.10 -8.48 0.56
N LEU A 166 69.48 -8.17 -0.67
CA LEU A 166 69.18 -6.88 -1.29
C LEU A 166 67.67 -6.67 -1.50
N VAL A 167 66.97 -7.70 -2.01
CA VAL A 167 65.49 -7.70 -2.11
C VAL A 167 64.85 -7.50 -0.74
N THR A 168 65.37 -8.17 0.28
CA THR A 168 64.87 -8.06 1.66
C THR A 168 65.01 -6.64 2.19
N ASN A 169 66.13 -5.96 1.92
CA ASN A 169 66.34 -4.56 2.31
C ASN A 169 65.36 -3.60 1.62
N ILE A 170 65.07 -3.80 0.33
CA ILE A 170 64.08 -3.01 -0.40
C ILE A 170 62.68 -3.22 0.21
N LEU A 171 62.31 -4.46 0.49
CA LEU A 171 61.04 -4.78 1.13
C LEU A 171 60.95 -4.24 2.56
N LEU A 172 62.04 -4.29 3.33
CA LEU A 172 62.11 -3.72 4.67
C LEU A 172 61.90 -2.20 4.63
N PHE A 173 62.51 -1.52 3.66
CA PHE A 173 62.28 -0.09 3.46
C PHE A 173 60.82 0.21 3.07
N ALA A 174 60.25 -0.57 2.16
CA ALA A 174 58.84 -0.45 1.77
C ALA A 174 57.90 -0.70 2.97
N PHE A 175 58.23 -1.69 3.79
CA PHE A 175 57.54 -2.03 5.02
C PHE A 175 57.56 -0.87 6.03
N PHE A 176 58.73 -0.29 6.33
CA PHE A 176 58.80 0.86 7.25
C PHE A 176 58.07 2.09 6.72
N ASN A 177 58.11 2.31 5.39
CA ASN A 177 57.35 3.40 4.79
C ASN A 177 55.83 3.17 4.93
N MET A 178 55.37 1.92 4.78
CA MET A 178 53.98 1.54 5.02
C MET A 178 53.60 1.69 6.51
N LEU A 179 54.42 1.18 7.44
CA LEU A 179 54.23 1.34 8.89
C LEU A 179 54.16 2.81 9.31
N ARG A 180 55.01 3.67 8.72
CA ARG A 180 54.96 5.13 8.91
C ARG A 180 53.63 5.72 8.43
N GLN A 181 53.11 5.27 7.28
CA GLN A 181 51.83 5.75 6.77
C GLN A 181 50.69 5.36 7.72
N TYR A 182 50.63 4.10 8.18
CA TYR A 182 49.68 3.64 9.20
C TYR A 182 49.76 4.47 10.49
N ALA A 183 50.98 4.79 10.97
CA ALA A 183 51.16 5.51 12.23
C ALA A 183 50.79 7.00 12.16
N THR A 184 50.96 7.65 11.00
CA THR A 184 50.92 9.12 10.91
C THR A 184 49.79 9.68 10.05
N LYS A 185 49.20 8.90 9.14
CA LYS A 185 48.25 9.40 8.14
C LYS A 185 46.89 8.72 8.28
N THR A 186 45.99 9.31 9.07
CA THR A 186 44.60 8.86 9.20
C THR A 186 43.93 8.68 7.83
N LYS A 187 44.10 9.66 6.92
CA LYS A 187 43.52 9.59 5.57
C LYS A 187 43.93 8.35 4.79
N PHE A 188 45.18 7.90 4.94
CA PHE A 188 45.65 6.68 4.28
C PHE A 188 44.94 5.41 4.80
N LEU A 189 44.63 5.35 6.10
CA LEU A 189 43.90 4.21 6.69
C LEU A 189 42.46 4.15 6.15
N LEU A 190 41.79 5.28 6.12
CA LEU A 190 40.41 5.38 5.66
C LEU A 190 40.27 5.20 4.16
N ASP A 191 41.12 5.83 3.34
CA ASP A 191 41.14 5.61 1.88
C ASP A 191 41.26 4.11 1.57
N ARG A 192 42.08 3.39 2.36
CA ARG A 192 42.25 1.95 2.22
C ARG A 192 41.01 1.14 2.63
N LEU A 193 40.38 1.48 3.76
CA LEU A 193 39.15 0.80 4.18
C LEU A 193 37.99 1.08 3.22
N PHE A 194 37.93 2.27 2.63
CA PHE A 194 36.98 2.59 1.57
C PHE A 194 37.30 1.83 0.27
N ASP A 195 38.57 1.68 -0.09
CA ASP A 195 38.98 0.81 -1.20
C ASP A 195 38.55 -0.65 -0.96
N ASP A 196 38.69 -1.14 0.28
CA ASP A 196 38.24 -2.48 0.67
C ASP A 196 36.71 -2.63 0.53
N LEU A 197 35.93 -1.66 0.98
CA LEU A 197 34.47 -1.66 0.79
C LEU A 197 34.09 -1.69 -0.70
N ASN A 198 34.71 -0.83 -1.52
CA ASN A 198 34.47 -0.84 -2.95
C ASN A 198 34.90 -2.18 -3.59
N GLN A 199 35.97 -2.78 -3.10
CA GLN A 199 36.42 -4.10 -3.56
C GLN A 199 35.48 -5.23 -3.12
N VAL A 200 34.88 -5.16 -1.94
CA VAL A 200 33.90 -6.13 -1.45
C VAL A 200 32.61 -6.07 -2.28
N LEU A 201 32.17 -4.86 -2.66
CA LEU A 201 30.96 -4.69 -3.47
C LEU A 201 31.17 -5.11 -4.94
N ARG A 202 32.36 -4.90 -5.53
CA ARG A 202 32.66 -5.19 -6.95
C ARG A 202 32.31 -6.63 -7.42
N PRO A 203 32.76 -7.71 -6.75
CA PRO A 203 32.45 -9.09 -7.13
C PRO A 203 30.96 -9.39 -7.13
N VAL A 204 30.22 -8.80 -6.18
CA VAL A 204 28.76 -8.93 -6.10
C VAL A 204 28.09 -8.24 -7.29
N THR A 205 28.65 -7.12 -7.76
CA THR A 205 28.12 -6.35 -8.89
C THR A 205 28.41 -6.96 -10.27
N ILE A 206 29.45 -7.81 -10.42
CA ILE A 206 29.99 -8.24 -11.73
C ILE A 206 29.56 -9.67 -12.14
N ASN A 207 28.80 -10.39 -11.31
CA ASN A 207 28.16 -11.68 -11.60
C ASN A 207 29.02 -12.94 -11.27
N ARG A 208 28.62 -13.67 -10.22
CA ARG A 208 28.86 -15.11 -9.95
C ARG A 208 27.79 -15.60 -8.98
N GLN A 209 27.24 -16.80 -9.21
CA GLN A 209 26.64 -17.58 -8.12
C GLN A 209 27.73 -17.77 -7.05
N MET A 210 27.59 -17.06 -5.94
CA MET A 210 28.51 -17.18 -4.82
C MET A 210 27.94 -18.19 -3.84
N SER A 211 28.79 -19.10 -3.36
CA SER A 211 28.41 -19.99 -2.26
C SER A 211 28.04 -19.18 -1.02
N ASP A 212 27.09 -19.65 -0.22
CA ASP A 212 26.65 -18.94 0.99
C ASP A 212 27.82 -18.62 1.94
N LYS A 213 28.82 -19.50 2.04
CA LYS A 213 30.05 -19.26 2.82
C LYS A 213 30.86 -18.05 2.32
N ALA A 214 30.92 -17.87 1.00
CA ALA A 214 31.60 -16.71 0.41
C ALA A 214 30.81 -15.44 0.69
N LEU A 215 29.49 -15.47 0.54
CA LEU A 215 28.62 -14.32 0.87
C LEU A 215 28.73 -13.93 2.34
N GLN A 216 28.76 -14.90 3.26
CA GLN A 216 29.00 -14.64 4.68
C GLN A 216 30.35 -13.95 4.91
N GLN A 217 31.42 -14.45 4.28
CA GLN A 217 32.74 -13.82 4.37
C GLN A 217 32.71 -12.38 3.83
N TYR A 218 32.02 -12.12 2.71
CA TYR A 218 31.85 -10.78 2.19
C TYR A 218 31.06 -9.87 3.12
N GLN A 219 30.00 -10.36 3.75
CA GLN A 219 29.22 -9.63 4.75
C GLN A 219 30.11 -9.26 5.95
N GLU A 220 30.89 -10.20 6.48
CA GLU A 220 31.83 -9.96 7.58
C GLU A 220 32.93 -8.95 7.20
N GLU A 221 33.49 -9.04 5.99
CA GLU A 221 34.48 -8.10 5.48
C GLU A 221 33.89 -6.69 5.29
N PHE A 222 32.66 -6.60 4.77
CA PHE A 222 31.92 -5.35 4.62
C PHE A 222 31.66 -4.68 5.97
N ILE A 223 31.10 -5.42 6.93
CA ILE A 223 30.81 -4.92 8.28
C ILE A 223 32.11 -4.49 8.97
N SER A 224 33.15 -5.34 8.93
CA SER A 224 34.44 -5.02 9.55
C SER A 224 35.04 -3.72 9.00
N ALA A 225 35.01 -3.53 7.68
CA ALA A 225 35.58 -2.33 7.07
C ALA A 225 34.78 -1.07 7.45
N LEU A 226 33.45 -1.13 7.49
CA LEU A 226 32.59 -0.05 7.98
C LEU A 226 32.87 0.29 9.46
N GLU A 227 32.96 -0.72 10.33
CA GLU A 227 33.29 -0.53 11.74
C GLU A 227 34.66 0.13 11.91
N GLY A 228 35.67 -0.33 11.17
CA GLY A 228 37.00 0.28 11.18
C GLY A 228 36.99 1.74 10.73
N ILE A 229 36.17 2.09 9.73
CA ILE A 229 35.97 3.48 9.29
C ILE A 229 35.33 4.29 10.43
N GLY A 230 34.26 3.78 11.02
CA GLY A 230 33.56 4.46 12.11
C GLY A 230 34.43 4.66 13.35
N ASP A 231 35.21 3.67 13.75
CA ASP A 231 36.16 3.75 14.87
C ASP A 231 37.16 4.91 14.68
N ILE A 232 37.72 5.01 13.47
CA ILE A 232 38.64 6.10 13.12
C ILE A 232 37.91 7.45 13.15
N LEU A 233 36.73 7.54 12.54
CA LEU A 233 35.97 8.80 12.46
C LEU A 233 35.46 9.26 13.83
N VAL A 234 35.01 8.36 14.70
CA VAL A 234 34.65 8.65 16.10
C VAL A 234 35.84 9.23 16.84
N PHE A 235 37.00 8.58 16.77
CA PHE A 235 38.22 9.08 17.42
C PHE A 235 38.63 10.47 16.90
N GLU A 236 38.65 10.67 15.57
CA GLU A 236 39.07 11.93 14.98
C GLU A 236 38.06 13.06 15.25
N THR A 237 36.77 12.72 15.34
CA THR A 237 35.70 13.63 15.77
C THR A 237 35.97 14.11 17.18
N LYS A 238 36.15 13.20 18.16
CA LYS A 238 36.44 13.55 19.57
C LYS A 238 37.70 14.39 19.73
N ASN A 239 38.70 14.20 18.86
CA ASN A 239 39.98 14.90 18.91
C ASN A 239 40.07 16.19 18.08
N ARG A 240 38.96 16.71 17.53
CA ARG A 240 38.81 18.03 16.87
C ARG A 240 39.82 18.33 15.73
N LYS A 241 40.26 17.32 14.97
CA LYS A 241 41.47 17.45 14.13
C LYS A 241 41.29 17.87 12.67
N ASN A 242 40.09 17.83 12.08
CA ASN A 242 39.79 18.40 10.76
C ASN A 242 38.34 18.12 10.37
N SER A 243 37.45 19.13 10.37
CA SER A 243 36.03 18.93 10.00
C SER A 243 35.88 18.49 8.55
N GLN A 244 36.65 19.07 7.62
CA GLN A 244 36.50 18.81 6.19
C GLN A 244 36.73 17.35 5.79
N TYR A 245 37.72 16.70 6.40
CA TYR A 245 38.02 15.31 6.09
C TYR A 245 36.98 14.34 6.68
N ILE A 246 36.40 14.66 7.84
CA ILE A 246 35.28 13.89 8.42
C ILE A 246 34.04 14.06 7.52
N ILE A 247 33.76 15.27 7.04
CA ILE A 247 32.68 15.57 6.10
C ILE A 247 32.83 14.76 4.80
N GLU A 248 34.03 14.74 4.21
CA GLU A 248 34.32 13.91 3.02
C GLU A 248 34.08 12.43 3.28
N SER A 249 34.51 11.92 4.44
CA SER A 249 34.36 10.51 4.78
C SER A 249 32.89 10.13 5.04
N LEU A 250 32.10 10.99 5.68
CA LEU A 250 30.66 10.78 5.86
C LEU A 250 29.93 10.69 4.52
N LYS A 251 30.28 11.55 3.55
CA LYS A 251 29.75 11.46 2.18
C LYS A 251 30.12 10.14 1.51
N GLN A 252 31.37 9.67 1.67
CA GLN A 252 31.79 8.39 1.10
C GLN A 252 31.05 7.19 1.72
N ILE A 253 30.75 7.21 3.03
CA ILE A 253 29.90 6.16 3.65
C ILE A 253 28.51 6.16 3.00
N HIS A 254 27.92 7.34 2.77
CA HIS A 254 26.62 7.45 2.09
C HIS A 254 26.68 6.94 0.65
N GLU A 255 27.67 7.32 -0.15
CA GLU A 255 27.87 6.81 -1.52
C GLU A 255 28.04 5.28 -1.54
N ILE A 256 28.72 4.70 -0.55
CA ILE A 256 28.85 3.25 -0.42
C ILE A 256 27.52 2.60 -0.05
N SER A 257 26.72 3.25 0.79
CA SER A 257 25.38 2.80 1.14
C SER A 257 24.48 2.77 -0.10
N GLU A 258 24.49 3.82 -0.91
CA GLU A 258 23.77 3.87 -2.20
C GLU A 258 24.19 2.71 -3.12
N LYS A 259 25.51 2.48 -3.27
CA LYS A 259 26.04 1.36 -4.07
C LYS A 259 25.58 0.00 -3.53
N PHE A 260 25.57 -0.17 -2.20
CA PHE A 260 25.12 -1.40 -1.56
C PHE A 260 23.64 -1.66 -1.84
N PHE A 261 22.78 -0.66 -1.67
CA PHE A 261 21.34 -0.83 -1.93
C PHE A 261 21.00 -0.93 -3.42
N ALA A 262 21.81 -0.35 -4.31
CA ALA A 262 21.68 -0.56 -5.75
C ALA A 262 21.90 -2.04 -6.18
N LEU A 263 22.53 -2.87 -5.34
CA LEU A 263 22.67 -4.31 -5.61
C LEU A 263 21.32 -5.02 -5.67
N GLN A 264 20.28 -4.54 -4.98
CA GLN A 264 18.95 -5.14 -5.02
C GLN A 264 18.39 -5.21 -6.45
N ASN A 265 18.62 -4.16 -7.25
CA ASN A 265 18.11 -4.07 -8.63
C ASN A 265 18.85 -4.99 -9.60
N SER A 266 20.10 -5.38 -9.28
CA SER A 266 20.94 -6.19 -10.18
C SER A 266 21.08 -7.65 -9.74
N HIS A 267 21.02 -7.93 -8.43
CA HIS A 267 21.30 -9.22 -7.83
C HIS A 267 20.50 -9.42 -6.52
N SER A 268 19.16 -9.44 -6.59
CA SER A 268 18.30 -9.42 -5.39
C SER A 268 18.58 -10.52 -4.38
N GLU A 269 18.84 -11.77 -4.82
CA GLU A 269 19.12 -12.90 -3.93
C GLU A 269 20.42 -12.68 -3.13
N ASN A 270 21.48 -12.24 -3.80
CA ASN A 270 22.75 -11.95 -3.13
C ASN A 270 22.61 -10.74 -2.19
N PHE A 271 21.83 -9.73 -2.59
CA PHE A 271 21.54 -8.57 -1.76
C PHE A 271 20.82 -8.97 -0.47
N GLU A 272 19.78 -9.79 -0.54
CA GLU A 272 19.08 -10.29 0.66
C GLU A 272 20.02 -11.07 1.57
N LYS A 273 20.86 -11.95 1.02
CA LYS A 273 21.85 -12.71 1.79
C LYS A 273 22.91 -11.84 2.47
N LEU A 274 23.25 -10.69 1.88
CA LEU A 274 24.18 -9.71 2.45
C LEU A 274 23.50 -8.76 3.45
N LEU A 275 22.21 -8.47 3.26
CA LEU A 275 21.45 -7.59 4.14
C LEU A 275 21.10 -8.29 5.46
N TYR A 276 20.64 -9.54 5.37
CA TYR A 276 20.13 -10.30 6.50
C TYR A 276 21.22 -11.15 7.18
N SER A 277 21.06 -11.37 8.49
CA SER A 277 21.85 -12.33 9.26
C SER A 277 21.59 -13.76 8.74
N HIS A 278 22.61 -14.62 8.80
CA HIS A 278 22.50 -16.00 8.33
C HIS A 278 21.44 -16.82 9.07
N GLU A 279 21.21 -16.54 10.36
CA GLU A 279 20.20 -17.23 11.19
C GLU A 279 18.78 -17.07 10.62
N ILE A 280 18.44 -15.90 10.07
CA ILE A 280 17.12 -15.64 9.48
C ILE A 280 16.95 -16.30 8.12
N LEU A 281 18.01 -16.33 7.30
CA LEU A 281 17.95 -16.95 5.96
C LEU A 281 17.65 -18.45 6.06
N GLN A 282 17.99 -19.10 7.17
CA GLN A 282 17.67 -20.50 7.43
C GLN A 282 16.20 -20.71 7.86
N LEU A 283 15.55 -19.71 8.45
CA LEU A 283 14.13 -19.75 8.81
C LEU A 283 13.30 -19.54 7.55
N HIS A 284 12.92 -20.64 6.88
CA HIS A 284 12.18 -20.68 5.60
C HIS A 284 10.82 -19.97 5.56
N LYS A 285 10.41 -19.26 6.62
CA LYS A 285 9.27 -18.34 6.62
C LYS A 285 9.58 -17.15 7.55
N PRO A 286 9.47 -15.90 7.07
CA PRO A 286 9.50 -14.73 7.95
C PRO A 286 8.27 -14.79 8.84
N SER A 287 8.43 -15.26 10.07
CA SER A 287 7.38 -15.26 11.08
C SER A 287 7.17 -13.83 11.60
N SER A 288 6.05 -13.61 12.28
CA SER A 288 5.77 -12.41 13.08
C SER A 288 6.88 -12.04 14.09
N GLN A 289 7.86 -12.92 14.33
CA GLN A 289 9.03 -12.63 15.16
C GLN A 289 9.99 -11.60 14.55
N LEU A 290 9.99 -11.42 13.22
CA LEU A 290 10.73 -10.34 12.54
C LEU A 290 10.24 -8.94 12.93
N GLU A 291 9.00 -8.81 13.39
CA GLU A 291 8.45 -7.53 13.84
C GLU A 291 9.00 -7.09 15.21
N VAL A 292 9.53 -8.02 16.01
CA VAL A 292 9.87 -7.75 17.42
C VAL A 292 11.30 -7.19 17.59
N SER A 293 12.23 -7.44 16.66
CA SER A 293 13.61 -6.90 16.73
C SER A 293 14.34 -6.91 15.37
N PRO A 294 13.88 -6.14 14.37
CA PRO A 294 14.45 -6.16 13.02
C PRO A 294 15.95 -5.75 12.97
N GLU A 295 16.41 -4.95 13.94
CA GLU A 295 17.81 -4.55 14.10
C GLU A 295 18.77 -5.74 14.27
N LYS A 296 18.32 -6.82 14.91
CA LYS A 296 19.15 -8.02 15.13
C LYS A 296 19.44 -8.77 13.83
N TYR A 297 18.66 -8.51 12.80
CA TYR A 297 18.65 -9.32 11.60
C TYR A 297 19.11 -8.55 10.36
N LEU A 298 18.98 -7.22 10.32
CA LEU A 298 19.46 -6.37 9.22
C LEU A 298 20.92 -5.93 9.44
N VAL A 299 21.82 -6.91 9.61
CA VAL A 299 23.20 -6.68 10.10
C VAL A 299 24.01 -5.69 9.25
N ALA A 300 23.91 -5.73 7.91
CA ALA A 300 24.65 -4.81 7.05
C ALA A 300 24.08 -3.39 7.07
N LEU A 301 22.74 -3.24 7.12
CA LEU A 301 22.09 -1.95 7.30
C LEU A 301 22.48 -1.36 8.67
N MET A 302 22.39 -2.15 9.74
CA MET A 302 22.74 -1.69 11.07
C MET A 302 24.23 -1.35 11.20
N ALA A 303 25.13 -2.06 10.50
CA ALA A 303 26.54 -1.67 10.44
C ALA A 303 26.73 -0.27 9.86
N ILE A 304 26.01 0.09 8.78
CA ILE A 304 26.01 1.44 8.20
C ILE A 304 25.42 2.45 9.18
N VAL A 305 24.22 2.18 9.68
CA VAL A 305 23.46 3.07 10.58
C VAL A 305 24.25 3.37 11.84
N ASN A 306 24.82 2.34 12.48
CA ASN A 306 25.61 2.47 13.69
C ASN A 306 26.84 3.36 13.49
N GLN A 307 27.45 3.41 12.30
CA GLN A 307 28.56 4.34 12.08
C GLN A 307 28.09 5.79 12.11
N PHE A 308 26.96 6.11 11.48
CA PHE A 308 26.40 7.45 11.56
C PHE A 308 25.98 7.83 12.99
N LEU A 309 25.38 6.90 13.73
CA LEU A 309 24.98 7.11 15.14
C LEU A 309 26.19 7.38 16.04
N ARG A 310 27.21 6.52 15.99
CA ARG A 310 28.42 6.67 16.83
C ARG A 310 29.16 7.97 16.53
N ILE A 311 29.24 8.36 15.26
CA ILE A 311 29.86 9.64 14.86
C ILE A 311 29.01 10.83 15.34
N HIS A 312 27.69 10.73 15.24
CA HIS A 312 26.75 11.72 15.76
C HIS A 312 26.92 11.92 17.27
N GLU A 313 26.90 10.84 18.06
CA GLU A 313 27.09 10.87 19.51
C GLU A 313 28.46 11.46 19.89
N ALA A 314 29.53 11.02 19.21
CA ALA A 314 30.87 11.55 19.43
C ALA A 314 30.97 13.05 19.11
N ALA A 315 30.27 13.52 18.09
CA ALA A 315 30.21 14.94 17.73
C ALA A 315 29.39 15.74 18.76
N GLN A 316 28.28 15.20 19.27
CA GLN A 316 27.48 15.82 20.32
C GLN A 316 28.26 15.96 21.63
N GLU A 317 28.98 14.93 22.06
CA GLU A 317 29.83 14.96 23.27
C GLU A 317 30.79 16.16 23.28
N ILE A 318 31.37 16.49 22.12
CA ILE A 318 32.32 17.61 21.97
C ILE A 318 31.69 18.92 21.49
N LYS A 319 30.36 18.97 21.35
CA LYS A 319 29.55 20.10 20.86
C LYS A 319 29.90 20.55 19.43
N ASN A 320 30.20 19.61 18.55
CA ASN A 320 30.40 19.87 17.12
C ASN A 320 29.09 19.61 16.34
N TYR A 321 28.20 20.60 16.37
CA TYR A 321 26.85 20.47 15.77
C TYR A 321 26.86 20.29 14.26
N GLU A 322 27.88 20.79 13.54
CA GLU A 322 28.00 20.62 12.08
C GLU A 322 28.14 19.13 11.71
N ILE A 323 29.06 18.41 12.37
CA ILE A 323 29.28 16.97 12.14
C ILE A 323 28.10 16.14 12.67
N ALA A 324 27.53 16.52 13.82
CA ALA A 324 26.35 15.86 14.35
C ALA A 324 25.16 15.95 13.38
N ASN A 325 24.91 17.16 12.83
CA ASN A 325 23.83 17.41 11.88
C ASN A 325 24.10 16.69 10.55
N LEU A 326 25.33 16.73 10.04
CA LEU A 326 25.67 16.00 8.82
C LEU A 326 25.48 14.49 8.98
N SER A 327 25.87 13.91 10.12
CA SER A 327 25.69 12.47 10.39
C SER A 327 24.21 12.09 10.41
N LEU A 328 23.38 12.90 11.08
CA LEU A 328 21.92 12.74 11.09
C LEU A 328 21.32 12.88 9.69
N ARG A 329 21.75 13.89 8.91
CA ARG A 329 21.28 14.09 7.54
C ARG A 329 21.60 12.92 6.62
N ASN A 330 22.75 12.27 6.78
CA ASN A 330 23.07 11.07 6.00
C ASN A 330 22.14 9.89 6.36
N LEU A 331 21.68 9.75 7.61
CA LEU A 331 20.64 8.79 7.97
C LEU A 331 19.30 9.12 7.31
N ILE A 332 18.92 10.41 7.31
CA ILE A 332 17.69 10.88 6.65
C ILE A 332 17.77 10.68 5.13
N TRP A 333 18.93 10.94 4.50
CA TRP A 333 19.14 10.67 3.08
C TRP A 333 19.07 9.18 2.77
N LEU A 334 19.68 8.33 3.60
CA LEU A 334 19.53 6.87 3.44
C LEU A 334 18.07 6.43 3.52
N LEU A 335 17.32 6.92 4.51
CA LEU A 335 15.88 6.67 4.63
C LEU A 335 15.11 7.17 3.41
N ARG A 336 15.45 8.36 2.92
CA ARG A 336 14.87 8.96 1.71
C ARG A 336 15.10 8.08 0.49
N ASP A 337 16.31 7.60 0.29
CA ASP A 337 16.68 6.84 -0.91
C ASP A 337 16.02 5.45 -0.89
N LEU A 338 15.93 4.81 0.28
CA LEU A 338 15.21 3.56 0.47
C LEU A 338 13.69 3.71 0.28
N SER A 339 13.11 4.83 0.72
CA SER A 339 11.67 5.10 0.58
C SER A 339 11.21 5.26 -0.87
N GLN A 340 12.14 5.39 -1.82
CA GLN A 340 11.83 5.48 -3.25
C GLN A 340 11.72 4.11 -3.93
N GLN A 341 12.20 3.05 -3.29
CA GLN A 341 12.29 1.71 -3.86
C GLN A 341 11.27 0.77 -3.21
N MET A 342 10.83 -0.26 -3.93
CA MET A 342 9.95 -1.30 -3.37
C MET A 342 10.74 -2.28 -2.49
N ASN A 343 10.04 -3.00 -1.60
CA ASN A 343 10.57 -4.12 -0.79
C ASN A 343 11.59 -3.73 0.29
N HIS A 344 11.52 -2.52 0.84
CA HIS A 344 12.35 -2.07 1.97
C HIS A 344 11.53 -1.87 3.26
N ASP A 345 10.37 -2.52 3.39
CA ASP A 345 9.48 -2.32 4.54
C ASP A 345 10.20 -2.50 5.90
N HIS A 346 11.04 -3.54 6.03
CA HIS A 346 11.81 -3.80 7.26
C HIS A 346 12.91 -2.75 7.48
N SER A 347 13.66 -2.39 6.44
CA SER A 347 14.73 -1.38 6.50
C SER A 347 14.19 -0.01 6.89
N ILE A 348 13.07 0.41 6.28
CA ILE A 348 12.42 1.70 6.55
C ILE A 348 11.87 1.74 7.98
N ARG A 349 11.17 0.69 8.43
CA ARG A 349 10.67 0.62 9.81
C ARG A 349 11.80 0.66 10.83
N THR A 350 12.90 -0.03 10.55
CA THR A 350 14.09 -0.04 11.42
C THR A 350 14.74 1.33 11.49
N LEU A 351 14.92 2.02 10.36
CA LEU A 351 15.46 3.37 10.34
C LEU A 351 14.55 4.38 11.06
N LEU A 352 13.23 4.28 10.87
CA LEU A 352 12.27 5.12 11.61
C LEU A 352 12.33 4.85 13.12
N GLN A 353 12.52 3.59 13.54
CA GLN A 353 12.71 3.24 14.96
C GLN A 353 14.00 3.84 15.51
N VAL A 354 15.12 3.70 14.80
CA VAL A 354 16.41 4.30 15.18
C VAL A 354 16.30 5.81 15.32
N LEU A 355 15.61 6.49 14.39
CA LEU A 355 15.35 7.92 14.49
C LEU A 355 14.45 8.27 15.69
N ALA A 356 13.48 7.42 16.01
CA ALA A 356 12.62 7.59 17.19
C ALA A 356 13.40 7.40 18.50
N ASP A 357 14.36 6.47 18.55
CA ASP A 357 15.23 6.25 19.70
C ASP A 357 16.22 7.41 19.87
N LEU A 358 16.81 7.91 18.78
CA LEU A 358 17.60 9.14 18.78
C LEU A 358 16.79 10.32 19.33
N ARG A 359 15.53 10.44 18.92
CA ARG A 359 14.61 11.48 19.40
C ARG A 359 14.36 11.35 20.89
N TYR A 360 14.15 10.12 21.38
CA TYR A 360 14.00 9.83 22.81
C TYR A 360 15.25 10.21 23.61
N ASN A 361 16.43 9.83 23.14
CA ASN A 361 17.69 10.09 23.83
C ASN A 361 18.06 11.58 23.84
N ASN A 362 17.66 12.34 22.82
CA ASN A 362 17.91 13.78 22.71
C ASN A 362 16.82 14.65 23.36
N ARG A 363 15.93 14.09 24.19
CA ARG A 363 14.75 14.80 24.71
C ARG A 363 15.04 16.12 25.44
N GLN A 364 16.22 16.26 26.05
CA GLN A 364 16.62 17.43 26.84
C GLN A 364 17.26 18.56 26.02
N ILE A 365 17.61 18.30 24.76
CA ILE A 365 18.24 19.29 23.88
C ILE A 365 17.11 19.95 23.06
N GLN A 366 17.07 21.28 23.02
CA GLN A 366 16.14 22.05 22.18
C GLN A 366 16.98 22.80 21.14
N ASP A 367 17.49 22.08 20.14
CA ASP A 367 18.36 22.61 19.09
C ASP A 367 17.87 22.24 17.68
N GLU A 368 18.60 22.70 16.67
CA GLU A 368 18.33 22.42 15.24
C GLU A 368 18.26 20.90 14.93
N LEU A 369 19.02 20.06 15.65
CA LEU A 369 18.99 18.59 15.49
C LEU A 369 17.64 18.00 15.91
N THR A 370 17.09 18.56 16.98
CA THR A 370 15.78 18.15 17.49
C THR A 370 14.70 18.47 16.46
N TYR A 371 14.76 19.65 15.85
CA TYR A 371 13.84 19.99 14.76
C TYR A 371 13.95 19.02 13.55
N GLU A 372 15.17 18.66 13.14
CA GLU A 372 15.40 17.72 12.04
C GLU A 372 14.75 16.35 12.32
N LEU A 373 14.88 15.82 13.55
CA LEU A 373 14.31 14.54 13.97
C LEU A 373 12.78 14.53 14.01
N TYR A 374 12.16 15.58 14.54
CA TYR A 374 10.71 15.61 14.76
C TYR A 374 9.91 15.98 13.51
N VAL A 375 10.40 16.92 12.70
CA VAL A 375 9.60 17.55 11.63
C VAL A 375 10.18 17.24 10.25
N THR A 376 11.50 17.38 10.10
CA THR A 376 12.12 17.42 8.79
C THR A 376 12.15 16.06 8.10
N VAL A 377 12.23 14.96 8.87
CA VAL A 377 12.13 13.59 8.33
C VAL A 377 10.86 13.42 7.48
N TYR A 378 9.70 13.83 8.00
CA TYR A 378 8.44 13.64 7.29
C TYR A 378 8.36 14.53 6.05
N THR A 379 8.61 15.83 6.19
CA THR A 379 8.47 16.80 5.10
C THR A 379 9.47 16.57 3.98
N LYS A 380 10.74 16.27 4.29
CA LYS A 380 11.79 16.05 3.27
C LYS A 380 11.78 14.65 2.65
N VAL A 381 11.10 13.66 3.23
CA VAL A 381 11.07 12.29 2.68
C VAL A 381 9.75 12.00 1.98
N VAL A 382 8.61 12.16 2.65
CA VAL A 382 7.28 11.76 2.14
C VAL A 382 6.94 12.47 0.84
N PHE A 383 7.25 13.75 0.77
CA PHE A 383 6.88 14.56 -0.37
C PHE A 383 7.99 14.69 -1.43
N GLN A 384 9.00 13.83 -1.39
CA GLN A 384 9.90 13.67 -2.51
C GLN A 384 9.16 13.15 -3.74
N LYS A 385 9.73 13.49 -4.90
CA LYS A 385 9.18 13.15 -6.22
C LYS A 385 8.97 11.64 -6.43
N TYR A 386 9.81 10.80 -5.85
CA TYR A 386 9.81 9.35 -6.08
C TYR A 386 9.43 8.55 -4.82
N PHE A 387 8.83 9.20 -3.81
CA PHE A 387 8.43 8.50 -2.59
C PHE A 387 7.35 7.44 -2.87
N ASN A 388 7.55 6.23 -2.37
CA ASN A 388 6.59 5.14 -2.51
C ASN A 388 5.48 5.22 -1.45
N LEU A 389 4.24 5.42 -1.91
CA LEU A 389 3.05 5.60 -1.06
C LEU A 389 2.76 4.43 -0.12
N ARG A 390 3.26 3.22 -0.40
CA ARG A 390 3.14 2.07 0.51
C ARG A 390 3.72 2.35 1.89
N TYR A 391 4.75 3.19 1.96
CA TYR A 391 5.41 3.52 3.23
C TYR A 391 4.75 4.68 3.98
N LEU A 392 3.78 5.39 3.38
CA LEU A 392 3.16 6.59 3.94
C LEU A 392 2.70 6.38 5.38
N ARG A 393 1.95 5.31 5.64
CA ARG A 393 1.44 4.96 6.98
C ARG A 393 2.54 4.80 8.05
N ALA A 394 3.73 4.32 7.68
CA ALA A 394 4.84 4.18 8.62
C ALA A 394 5.42 5.56 9.00
N PHE A 395 5.56 6.45 8.00
CA PHE A 395 5.98 7.84 8.22
C PHE A 395 4.93 8.64 8.99
N ASP A 396 3.64 8.45 8.69
CA ASP A 396 2.52 9.07 9.38
C ASP A 396 2.56 8.79 10.87
N ARG A 397 2.76 7.51 11.23
CA ARG A 397 2.89 7.08 12.63
C ARG A 397 4.11 7.72 13.29
N TYR A 398 5.28 7.65 12.65
CA TYR A 398 6.51 8.25 13.17
C TYR A 398 6.34 9.76 13.45
N PHE A 399 5.71 10.47 12.51
CA PHE A 399 5.46 11.91 12.59
C PHE A 399 4.44 12.26 13.67
N TYR A 400 3.31 11.56 13.70
CA TYR A 400 2.26 11.75 14.71
C TYR A 400 2.80 11.48 16.12
N ASP A 401 3.52 10.37 16.34
CA ASP A 401 4.13 10.04 17.63
C ASP A 401 5.15 11.11 18.06
N GLY A 402 5.93 11.65 17.11
CA GLY A 402 6.84 12.76 17.35
C GLY A 402 6.14 14.03 17.78
N ILE A 403 5.08 14.43 17.09
CA ILE A 403 4.30 15.61 17.47
C ILE A 403 3.61 15.40 18.81
N GLY A 404 3.10 14.19 19.07
CA GLY A 404 2.50 13.83 20.35
C GLY A 404 3.49 14.01 21.52
N GLU A 405 4.74 13.63 21.34
CA GLU A 405 5.82 13.88 22.31
C GLU A 405 6.11 15.38 22.49
N ILE A 406 6.15 16.18 21.41
CA ILE A 406 6.35 17.64 21.46
C ILE A 406 5.28 18.29 22.35
N ILE A 407 4.02 17.96 22.10
CA ILE A 407 2.87 18.50 22.84
C ILE A 407 2.91 18.04 24.30
N SER A 408 3.07 16.74 24.53
CA SER A 408 3.06 16.17 25.89
C SER A 408 4.23 16.67 26.75
N SER A 409 5.37 16.97 26.12
CA SER A 409 6.56 17.49 26.80
C SER A 409 6.63 19.02 26.85
N GLY A 410 5.66 19.75 26.27
CA GLY A 410 5.63 21.21 26.27
C GLY A 410 6.78 21.87 25.51
N LYS A 411 7.22 21.30 24.38
CA LYS A 411 8.31 21.85 23.55
C LYS A 411 7.81 22.93 22.56
N THR A 412 7.39 24.09 23.08
CA THR A 412 6.63 25.10 22.29
C THR A 412 7.42 25.64 21.08
N GLN A 413 8.72 25.93 21.23
CA GLN A 413 9.54 26.47 20.14
C GLN A 413 9.62 25.54 18.92
N ILE A 414 9.70 24.22 19.14
CA ILE A 414 9.75 23.23 18.05
C ILE A 414 8.39 23.13 17.38
N PHE A 415 7.31 23.22 18.16
CA PHE A 415 5.96 23.24 17.63
C PHE A 415 5.68 24.50 16.80
N GLU A 416 6.11 25.67 17.25
CA GLU A 416 6.01 26.93 16.49
C GLU A 416 6.77 26.85 15.16
N GLN A 417 7.97 26.26 15.14
CA GLN A 417 8.72 26.02 13.91
C GLN A 417 8.02 25.03 12.97
N LEU A 418 7.35 24.00 13.50
CA LEU A 418 6.51 23.10 12.70
C LEU A 418 5.36 23.90 12.05
N VAL A 419 4.60 24.64 12.86
CA VAL A 419 3.49 25.48 12.42
C VAL A 419 3.93 26.50 11.38
N SER A 420 5.09 27.14 11.57
CA SER A 420 5.69 28.06 10.59
C SER A 420 5.99 27.36 9.27
N ILE A 421 6.63 26.18 9.23
CA ILE A 421 6.88 25.49 7.94
C ILE A 421 5.59 25.06 7.24
N LEU A 422 4.60 24.68 8.04
CA LEU A 422 3.29 24.26 7.57
C LEU A 422 2.48 25.42 6.94
N HIS A 423 2.59 26.64 7.50
CA HIS A 423 1.89 27.83 7.01
C HIS A 423 2.69 28.68 6.03
N ASP A 424 4.01 28.77 6.22
CA ASP A 424 4.90 29.50 5.34
C ASP A 424 4.89 28.86 3.98
N GLU A 425 4.94 29.73 2.99
CA GLU A 425 5.07 29.49 1.56
C GLU A 425 6.43 28.83 1.23
N SER A 426 6.80 27.80 1.98
CA SER A 426 8.03 27.04 1.79
C SER A 426 8.07 26.51 0.36
N GLU A 427 9.25 26.54 -0.27
CA GLU A 427 9.49 26.00 -1.63
C GLU A 427 8.89 24.61 -1.83
N PHE A 428 8.76 23.88 -0.72
CA PHE A 428 8.19 22.56 -0.60
C PHE A 428 6.69 22.46 -1.01
N ILE A 429 5.85 23.46 -0.68
CA ILE A 429 4.42 23.54 -1.10
C ILE A 429 4.26 24.34 -2.41
N LYS A 430 5.13 25.34 -2.64
CA LYS A 430 5.11 26.22 -3.83
C LYS A 430 5.25 25.49 -5.16
N LEU A 431 6.04 24.42 -5.23
CA LEU A 431 6.43 23.82 -6.51
C LEU A 431 5.31 23.05 -7.24
N GLN A 432 4.12 22.87 -6.64
CA GLN A 432 3.02 22.12 -7.28
C GLN A 432 1.64 22.79 -7.25
N TYR A 433 1.52 23.92 -6.54
CA TYR A 433 0.41 24.87 -6.67
C TYR A 433 0.75 25.93 -7.73
N THR A 434 1.04 25.51 -8.96
CA THR A 434 0.93 26.46 -10.07
C THR A 434 -0.55 26.79 -10.25
N ASN A 435 -0.90 28.07 -10.40
CA ASN A 435 -2.29 28.51 -10.66
C ASN A 435 -2.92 27.88 -11.93
N GLN A 436 -2.16 27.08 -12.68
CA GLN A 436 -2.65 26.32 -13.83
C GLN A 436 -2.93 24.88 -13.41
N ASN A 437 -4.19 24.49 -13.45
CA ASN A 437 -4.61 23.10 -13.28
C ASN A 437 -3.93 22.23 -14.38
N PRO A 438 -3.09 21.24 -14.02
CA PRO A 438 -2.34 20.46 -15.01
C PRO A 438 -3.22 19.72 -16.03
N ILE A 439 -4.44 19.34 -15.63
CA ILE A 439 -5.40 18.65 -16.50
C ILE A 439 -5.99 19.63 -17.52
N GLU A 440 -6.24 20.87 -17.11
CA GLU A 440 -6.68 21.95 -18.00
C GLU A 440 -5.57 22.41 -18.95
N SER A 441 -4.33 22.44 -18.47
CA SER A 441 -3.13 22.66 -19.29
C SER A 441 -3.00 21.60 -20.38
N LEU A 442 -3.09 20.31 -20.02
CA LEU A 442 -3.11 19.21 -20.99
C LEU A 442 -4.29 19.34 -21.97
N GLN A 443 -5.50 19.64 -21.49
CA GLN A 443 -6.67 19.78 -22.36
C GLN A 443 -6.48 20.90 -23.39
N ASN A 444 -5.97 22.05 -22.98
CA ASN A 444 -5.67 23.17 -23.87
C ASN A 444 -4.56 22.82 -24.86
N PHE A 445 -3.52 22.11 -24.40
CA PHE A 445 -2.42 21.66 -25.24
C PHE A 445 -2.88 20.68 -26.33
N LEU A 446 -3.71 19.68 -25.99
CA LEU A 446 -4.26 18.73 -26.96
C LEU A 446 -5.11 19.43 -28.03
N ARG A 447 -5.90 20.44 -27.63
CA ARG A 447 -6.69 21.28 -28.56
C ARG A 447 -5.81 22.08 -29.50
N GLN A 448 -4.65 22.57 -29.02
CA GLN A 448 -3.70 23.32 -29.82
C GLN A 448 -2.95 22.43 -30.82
N ILE A 449 -2.60 21.20 -30.43
CA ILE A 449 -1.92 20.25 -31.31
C ILE A 449 -2.83 19.82 -32.46
N ASN A 450 -4.03 19.33 -32.16
CA ASN A 450 -4.98 18.88 -33.16
C ASN A 450 -6.41 18.94 -32.63
N TYR A 451 -7.09 20.04 -32.95
CA TYR A 451 -8.46 20.30 -32.48
C TYR A 451 -9.48 19.29 -33.03
N GLU A 452 -9.37 18.92 -34.31
CA GLU A 452 -10.31 17.99 -34.95
C GLU A 452 -10.24 16.60 -34.32
N LEU A 453 -9.01 16.08 -34.14
CA LEU A 453 -8.79 14.80 -33.46
C LEU A 453 -9.23 14.83 -32.00
N TYR A 454 -8.99 15.94 -31.28
CA TYR A 454 -9.49 16.11 -29.92
C TYR A 454 -11.03 16.01 -29.88
N GLN A 455 -11.73 16.65 -30.82
CA GLN A 455 -13.19 16.58 -30.91
C GLN A 455 -13.70 15.17 -31.23
N GLU A 456 -13.04 14.47 -32.16
CA GLU A 456 -13.35 13.07 -32.47
C GLU A 456 -13.22 12.18 -31.23
N LEU A 457 -12.12 12.28 -30.48
CA LEU A 457 -11.91 11.50 -29.25
C LEU A 457 -12.85 11.92 -28.12
N ALA A 458 -13.24 13.20 -28.05
CA ALA A 458 -14.24 13.67 -27.10
C ALA A 458 -15.63 13.08 -27.36
N GLN A 459 -15.99 12.84 -28.64
CA GLN A 459 -17.26 12.22 -29.02
C GLN A 459 -17.21 10.69 -28.91
N THR A 460 -16.19 10.05 -29.49
CA THR A 460 -16.11 8.58 -29.62
C THR A 460 -15.62 7.88 -28.35
N LYS A 461 -14.70 8.51 -27.60
CA LYS A 461 -14.06 7.95 -26.40
C LYS A 461 -14.37 8.74 -25.12
N GLN A 462 -15.25 9.74 -25.22
CA GLN A 462 -15.65 10.59 -24.10
C GLN A 462 -14.49 11.29 -23.38
N LEU A 463 -13.36 11.56 -24.09
CA LEU A 463 -12.13 12.09 -23.49
C LEU A 463 -12.37 13.37 -22.67
N GLY A 464 -13.19 14.29 -23.17
CA GLY A 464 -13.52 15.53 -22.44
C GLY A 464 -14.27 15.28 -21.12
N LYS A 465 -15.19 14.31 -21.07
CA LYS A 465 -15.89 13.91 -19.84
C LYS A 465 -14.92 13.27 -18.85
N LYS A 466 -14.05 12.37 -19.34
CA LYS A 466 -13.03 11.69 -18.51
C LYS A 466 -12.02 12.67 -17.92
N LEU A 467 -11.54 13.66 -18.68
CA LEU A 467 -10.66 14.72 -18.17
C LEU A 467 -11.36 15.58 -17.10
N LYS A 468 -12.65 15.92 -17.29
CA LYS A 468 -13.44 16.63 -16.28
C LYS A 468 -13.60 15.80 -15.00
N TYR A 469 -13.88 14.51 -15.14
CA TYR A 469 -14.02 13.59 -14.01
C TYR A 469 -12.68 13.35 -13.30
N LEU A 470 -11.56 13.31 -14.03
CA LEU A 470 -10.22 13.24 -13.46
C LEU A 470 -9.91 14.51 -12.64
N LYS A 471 -10.21 15.70 -13.18
CA LYS A 471 -10.06 16.97 -12.46
C LYS A 471 -10.85 17.00 -11.15
N PHE A 472 -12.07 16.46 -11.18
CA PHE A 472 -12.89 16.30 -9.99
C PHE A 472 -12.28 15.31 -8.99
N SER A 473 -11.89 14.12 -9.47
CA SER A 473 -11.34 13.02 -8.65
C SER A 473 -10.08 13.43 -7.91
N VAL A 474 -9.18 14.21 -8.56
CA VAL A 474 -7.98 14.75 -7.91
C VAL A 474 -8.33 15.62 -6.70
N GLY A 475 -9.44 16.37 -6.75
CA GLY A 475 -9.92 17.16 -5.63
C GLY A 475 -10.35 16.33 -4.40
N GLN A 476 -10.66 15.05 -4.59
CA GLN A 476 -11.28 14.15 -3.63
C GLN A 476 -10.38 12.98 -3.20
N LEU A 477 -9.05 13.12 -3.32
CA LEU A 477 -8.08 12.07 -2.99
C LEU A 477 -7.79 11.98 -1.48
N TRP A 478 -8.67 11.34 -0.72
CA TRP A 478 -8.53 11.19 0.73
C TRP A 478 -8.26 9.77 1.18
N THR A 479 -8.62 8.78 0.36
CA THR A 479 -8.45 7.36 0.65
C THR A 479 -7.60 6.67 -0.42
N GLN A 480 -7.00 5.54 -0.05
CA GLN A 480 -6.25 4.71 -0.99
C GLN A 480 -7.13 4.19 -2.13
N GLU A 481 -8.41 3.91 -1.87
CA GLU A 481 -9.37 3.49 -2.88
C GLU A 481 -9.62 4.59 -3.91
N GLN A 482 -9.89 5.82 -3.47
CA GLN A 482 -10.04 6.98 -4.35
C GLN A 482 -8.78 7.24 -5.18
N LEU A 483 -7.59 7.07 -4.59
CA LEU A 483 -6.33 7.16 -5.32
C LEU A 483 -6.24 6.07 -6.41
N ASN A 484 -6.54 4.82 -6.08
CA ASN A 484 -6.49 3.72 -7.04
C ASN A 484 -7.47 3.96 -8.21
N GLN A 485 -8.72 4.33 -7.92
CA GLN A 485 -9.72 4.68 -8.93
C GLN A 485 -9.27 5.86 -9.80
N CYS A 486 -8.70 6.90 -9.19
CA CYS A 486 -8.18 8.06 -9.91
C CYS A 486 -6.99 7.69 -10.82
N LEU A 487 -6.09 6.82 -10.36
CA LEU A 487 -4.95 6.33 -11.14
C LEU A 487 -5.39 5.41 -12.28
N GLU A 488 -6.43 4.59 -12.09
CA GLU A 488 -7.04 3.80 -13.16
C GLU A 488 -7.67 4.69 -14.24
N LEU A 489 -8.44 5.70 -13.83
CA LEU A 489 -8.98 6.70 -14.76
C LEU A 489 -7.87 7.47 -15.49
N PHE A 490 -6.79 7.83 -14.79
CA PHE A 490 -5.63 8.48 -15.39
C PHE A 490 -4.98 7.58 -16.45
N LYS A 491 -4.79 6.28 -16.18
CA LYS A 491 -4.27 5.32 -17.16
C LYS A 491 -5.18 5.20 -18.39
N GLU A 492 -6.49 5.19 -18.19
CA GLU A 492 -7.44 5.15 -19.31
C GLU A 492 -7.33 6.42 -20.19
N VAL A 493 -7.27 7.60 -19.56
CA VAL A 493 -7.06 8.88 -20.27
C VAL A 493 -5.72 8.86 -21.00
N GLN A 494 -4.66 8.38 -20.34
CA GLN A 494 -3.34 8.23 -20.91
C GLN A 494 -3.37 7.35 -22.16
N ASP A 495 -4.02 6.19 -22.10
CA ASP A 495 -4.14 5.25 -23.22
C ASP A 495 -4.89 5.85 -24.41
N ILE A 496 -5.98 6.58 -24.16
CA ILE A 496 -6.74 7.29 -25.21
C ILE A 496 -5.84 8.31 -25.92
N ILE A 497 -5.09 9.10 -25.16
CA ILE A 497 -4.20 10.14 -25.69
C ILE A 497 -3.05 9.51 -26.49
N HIS A 498 -2.42 8.45 -25.97
CA HIS A 498 -1.31 7.77 -26.65
C HIS A 498 -1.72 7.16 -27.99
N ARG A 499 -2.90 6.55 -28.06
CA ARG A 499 -3.43 5.97 -29.31
C ARG A 499 -3.85 7.03 -30.32
N GLY A 500 -4.32 8.19 -29.85
CA GLY A 500 -4.78 9.28 -30.70
C GLY A 500 -3.64 10.15 -31.25
N PHE A 501 -2.83 10.74 -30.37
CA PHE A 501 -1.91 11.84 -30.73
C PHE A 501 -0.49 11.39 -31.12
N GLN A 502 -0.21 10.08 -31.11
CA GLN A 502 1.13 9.49 -31.24
C GLN A 502 2.13 10.02 -30.17
N TYR A 503 3.27 9.35 -30.01
CA TYR A 503 4.21 9.66 -28.94
C TYR A 503 4.91 11.02 -29.18
N GLN A 504 4.60 12.02 -28.36
CA GLN A 504 5.31 13.31 -28.29
C GLN A 504 5.87 13.54 -26.88
N GLU A 505 7.11 14.02 -26.78
CA GLU A 505 7.81 14.25 -25.51
C GLU A 505 7.05 15.26 -24.62
N GLU A 506 6.46 16.31 -25.21
CA GLU A 506 5.68 17.30 -24.46
C GLU A 506 4.39 16.70 -23.86
N ILE A 507 3.71 15.79 -24.57
CA ILE A 507 2.54 15.07 -24.03
C ILE A 507 2.95 14.23 -22.83
N GLN A 508 4.10 13.55 -22.88
CA GLN A 508 4.62 12.79 -21.73
C GLN A 508 4.94 13.70 -20.55
N ASN A 509 5.54 14.87 -20.81
CA ASN A 509 5.85 15.83 -19.76
C ASN A 509 4.57 16.31 -19.05
N GLN A 510 3.51 16.62 -19.81
CA GLN A 510 2.20 17.00 -19.27
C GLN A 510 1.55 15.86 -18.46
N LEU A 511 1.53 14.65 -18.99
CA LEU A 511 1.00 13.47 -18.30
C LEU A 511 1.77 13.17 -17.01
N SER A 512 3.11 13.25 -17.04
CA SER A 512 3.94 13.06 -15.84
C SER A 512 3.69 14.14 -14.78
N THR A 513 3.31 15.35 -15.21
CA THR A 513 2.96 16.46 -14.31
C THR A 513 1.63 16.20 -13.62
N ILE A 514 0.63 15.68 -14.36
CA ILE A 514 -0.66 15.26 -13.78
C ILE A 514 -0.45 14.12 -12.77
N TYR A 515 0.31 13.08 -13.14
CA TYR A 515 0.58 11.96 -12.23
C TYR A 515 1.23 12.42 -10.92
N ARG A 516 2.23 13.31 -11.00
CA ARG A 516 2.87 13.89 -9.80
C ARG A 516 1.90 14.72 -8.97
N ASN A 517 1.01 15.49 -9.61
CA ASN A 517 0.00 16.28 -8.93
C ASN A 517 -1.00 15.37 -8.17
N VAL A 518 -1.44 14.25 -8.77
CA VAL A 518 -2.29 13.24 -8.13
C VAL A 518 -1.63 12.72 -6.84
N GLU A 519 -0.38 12.23 -6.93
CA GLU A 519 0.34 11.71 -5.76
C GLU A 519 0.56 12.78 -4.70
N PHE A 520 0.96 13.99 -5.09
CA PHE A 520 1.15 15.10 -4.16
C PHE A 520 -0.15 15.46 -3.46
N ARG A 521 -1.26 15.55 -4.20
CA ARG A 521 -2.56 15.92 -3.64
C ARG A 521 -3.03 14.89 -2.61
N PHE A 522 -2.82 13.61 -2.88
CA PHE A 522 -3.09 12.55 -1.91
C PHE A 522 -2.22 12.69 -0.64
N LYS A 523 -0.90 12.86 -0.77
CA LYS A 523 0.01 13.06 0.38
C LYS A 523 -0.34 14.32 1.18
N PHE A 524 -0.72 15.39 0.50
CA PHE A 524 -1.10 16.65 1.11
C PHE A 524 -2.42 16.52 1.89
N ASN A 525 -3.43 15.90 1.29
CA ASN A 525 -4.69 15.59 1.98
C ASN A 525 -4.46 14.69 3.20
N ASN A 526 -3.55 13.71 3.11
CA ASN A 526 -3.12 12.90 4.25
C ASN A 526 -2.45 13.73 5.35
N LEU A 527 -1.58 14.68 4.99
CA LEU A 527 -0.98 15.61 5.96
C LEU A 527 -2.05 16.48 6.64
N ILE A 528 -3.03 17.01 5.91
CA ILE A 528 -4.15 17.76 6.51
C ILE A 528 -4.85 16.91 7.56
N TYR A 529 -5.10 15.62 7.26
CA TYR A 529 -5.70 14.70 8.21
C TYR A 529 -4.82 14.46 9.45
N LEU A 530 -3.51 14.30 9.29
CA LEU A 530 -2.59 14.19 10.43
C LEU A 530 -2.62 15.43 11.31
N ILE A 531 -2.60 16.63 10.72
CA ILE A 531 -2.66 17.88 11.48
C ILE A 531 -4.02 18.04 12.19
N PHE A 532 -5.11 17.60 11.58
CA PHE A 532 -6.41 17.55 12.27
C PHE A 532 -6.38 16.61 13.50
N ASN A 533 -5.78 15.42 13.37
CA ASN A 533 -5.62 14.50 14.49
C ASN A 533 -4.67 15.04 15.57
N VAL A 534 -3.68 15.84 15.19
CA VAL A 534 -2.81 16.56 16.14
C VAL A 534 -3.62 17.58 16.93
N GLY A 535 -4.51 18.34 16.28
CA GLY A 535 -5.43 19.25 16.96
C GLY A 535 -6.35 18.54 17.97
N ALA A 536 -6.92 17.40 17.58
CA ALA A 536 -7.68 16.54 18.49
C ALA A 536 -6.83 16.02 19.67
N TYR A 537 -5.55 15.68 19.41
CA TYR A 537 -4.62 15.26 20.46
C TYR A 537 -4.28 16.40 21.44
N CYS A 538 -4.18 17.64 20.97
CA CYS A 538 -4.03 18.81 21.83
C CYS A 538 -5.19 18.92 22.82
N ILE A 539 -6.44 18.71 22.36
CA ILE A 539 -7.63 18.69 23.23
C ILE A 539 -7.52 17.55 24.24
N PHE A 540 -7.21 16.32 23.79
CA PHE A 540 -7.04 15.17 24.67
C PHE A 540 -6.02 15.42 25.80
N LYS A 541 -4.91 16.12 25.50
CA LYS A 541 -3.88 16.48 26.48
C LYS A 541 -4.16 17.78 27.24
N ASN A 542 -5.31 18.43 27.04
CA ASN A 542 -5.64 19.76 27.57
C ASN A 542 -4.57 20.83 27.24
N ARG A 543 -3.97 20.75 26.05
CA ARG A 543 -2.92 21.66 25.54
C ARG A 543 -3.47 22.56 24.43
N TYR A 544 -4.48 23.35 24.77
CA TYR A 544 -5.11 24.30 23.83
C TYR A 544 -4.12 25.36 23.33
N ASP A 545 -3.06 25.64 24.08
CA ASP A 545 -1.93 26.48 23.70
C ASP A 545 -1.16 25.96 22.47
N TYR A 546 -1.40 24.72 22.04
CA TYR A 546 -0.80 24.08 20.86
C TYR A 546 -1.77 23.98 19.69
N ILE A 547 -2.96 24.58 19.79
CA ILE A 547 -3.86 24.73 18.65
C ILE A 547 -3.59 26.09 18.03
N TYR A 548 -2.90 26.11 16.89
CA TYR A 548 -2.59 27.34 16.17
C TYR A 548 -3.56 27.55 15.01
N PHE A 549 -4.11 28.75 14.93
CA PHE A 549 -4.82 29.24 13.76
C PHE A 549 -3.92 30.19 12.98
N LYS A 550 -3.92 30.08 11.65
CA LYS A 550 -3.07 30.88 10.77
C LYS A 550 -3.19 32.40 11.01
N GLN A 551 -4.41 32.87 11.32
CA GLN A 551 -4.69 34.30 11.48
C GLN A 551 -5.35 34.55 12.83
N PRO A 552 -4.73 35.32 13.72
CA PRO A 552 -5.38 35.83 14.92
C PRO A 552 -6.65 36.61 14.53
N HIS A 553 -7.70 36.50 15.34
CA HIS A 553 -9.00 37.12 15.06
C HIS A 553 -8.94 38.66 14.99
N ASP A 554 -7.89 39.28 15.55
CA ASP A 554 -7.63 40.71 15.65
C ASP A 554 -6.58 41.22 14.63
N ALA A 555 -6.13 40.41 13.68
CA ALA A 555 -5.08 40.81 12.74
C ALA A 555 -5.60 41.75 11.63
N ASP A 556 -5.15 43.01 11.65
CA ASP A 556 -5.44 44.03 10.62
C ASP A 556 -4.81 43.73 9.24
N ALA A 557 -3.87 42.78 9.17
CA ALA A 557 -3.20 42.36 7.95
C ALA A 557 -3.45 40.88 7.64
N THR A 558 -3.83 40.58 6.39
CA THR A 558 -3.96 39.19 5.91
C THR A 558 -2.58 38.55 5.70
N TRP A 559 -2.32 37.46 6.41
CA TRP A 559 -1.11 36.67 6.26
C TRP A 559 -1.13 35.89 4.92
N LEU A 560 -0.06 36.00 4.12
CA LEU A 560 0.04 35.43 2.76
C LEU A 560 0.25 33.90 2.70
N GLY A 561 0.41 33.21 3.84
CA GLY A 561 0.61 31.74 3.89
C GLY A 561 -0.64 30.90 3.53
N TYR A 562 -0.61 29.58 3.72
CA TYR A 562 -1.79 28.70 3.57
C TYR A 562 -2.27 28.17 4.92
N ASP A 563 -3.58 28.12 5.17
CA ASP A 563 -4.10 27.37 6.32
C ASP A 563 -4.10 25.90 5.92
N ILE A 564 -3.46 25.03 6.72
CA ILE A 564 -3.42 23.60 6.39
C ILE A 564 -4.80 22.99 6.58
N ILE A 565 -5.51 23.40 7.63
CA ILE A 565 -6.86 22.96 7.86
C ILE A 565 -7.81 23.87 7.05
N PRO A 566 -8.88 23.32 6.45
CA PRO A 566 -9.81 24.14 5.69
C PRO A 566 -10.37 25.33 6.48
N GLY A 567 -10.26 26.52 5.90
CA GLY A 567 -10.64 27.79 6.51
C GLY A 567 -12.08 28.25 6.28
N SER A 568 -12.95 27.42 5.70
CA SER A 568 -14.32 27.79 5.33
C SER A 568 -15.29 26.71 5.76
N LEU A 569 -16.56 27.09 6.02
CA LEU A 569 -17.62 26.13 6.34
C LEU A 569 -17.74 25.01 5.29
N LEU A 570 -17.61 25.32 4.00
CA LEU A 570 -17.64 24.32 2.93
C LEU A 570 -16.43 23.40 2.98
N GLY A 571 -15.24 23.96 3.19
CA GLY A 571 -14.03 23.17 3.35
C GLY A 571 -14.09 22.22 4.55
N LEU A 572 -14.57 22.72 5.70
CA LEU A 572 -14.75 21.93 6.93
C LEU A 572 -15.84 20.87 6.78
N PHE A 573 -16.96 21.21 6.15
CA PHE A 573 -18.03 20.25 5.84
C PHE A 573 -17.52 19.12 4.95
N ASN A 574 -16.85 19.44 3.84
CA ASN A 574 -16.30 18.44 2.93
C ASN A 574 -15.27 17.56 3.65
N PHE A 575 -14.38 18.19 4.43
CA PHE A 575 -13.34 17.48 5.16
C PHE A 575 -13.90 16.50 6.22
N TYR A 576 -14.93 16.89 6.98
CA TYR A 576 -15.44 16.08 8.09
C TYR A 576 -16.53 15.09 7.67
N PHE A 577 -17.45 15.47 6.77
CA PHE A 577 -18.58 14.61 6.40
C PHE A 577 -18.28 13.66 5.24
N GLN A 578 -17.44 14.06 4.27
CA GLN A 578 -17.19 13.24 3.08
C GLN A 578 -16.04 12.24 3.25
N ASN A 579 -15.25 12.37 4.30
CA ASN A 579 -14.12 11.47 4.53
C ASN A 579 -14.53 10.26 5.39
N PRO A 580 -14.30 9.03 4.92
CA PRO A 580 -14.48 7.84 5.75
C PRO A 580 -13.30 7.77 6.71
N PHE A 581 -13.51 8.23 7.95
CA PHE A 581 -12.50 8.14 9.01
C PHE A 581 -12.25 6.67 9.39
N GLY A 582 -11.38 5.99 8.62
CA GLY A 582 -11.08 4.57 8.74
C GLY A 582 -9.85 4.23 9.59
N SER A 583 -9.09 5.22 10.08
CA SER A 583 -8.05 4.96 11.08
C SER A 583 -7.75 6.21 11.88
N THR A 584 -8.45 6.39 13.00
CA THR A 584 -7.88 7.14 14.12
C THR A 584 -6.53 6.50 14.42
N ILE A 585 -5.44 7.27 14.28
CA ILE A 585 -4.17 6.86 14.88
C ILE A 585 -4.49 6.76 16.37
N SER A 586 -4.55 5.54 16.89
CA SER A 586 -4.97 5.28 18.26
C SER A 586 -3.97 5.95 19.20
N SER A 587 -4.34 7.11 19.72
CA SER A 587 -3.56 7.81 20.73
C SER A 587 -3.53 6.93 21.98
N GLU A 588 -2.34 6.43 22.33
CA GLU A 588 -2.06 5.80 23.64
C GLU A 588 -3.02 4.66 24.07
N ASN A 589 -3.50 3.83 23.14
CA ASN A 589 -4.40 2.68 23.43
C ASN A 589 -5.75 3.05 24.10
N HIS A 590 -6.21 4.30 24.04
CA HIS A 590 -7.50 4.68 24.58
C HIS A 590 -8.65 4.44 23.60
N HIS A 591 -9.66 3.66 24.02
CA HIS A 591 -10.96 3.63 23.37
C HIS A 591 -11.67 4.98 23.64
N GLY A 592 -11.98 5.74 22.58
CA GLY A 592 -12.70 7.03 22.71
C GLY A 592 -12.10 8.23 21.97
N GLY A 593 -11.03 8.06 21.17
CA GLY A 593 -10.38 9.16 20.44
C GLY A 593 -11.30 9.97 19.50
N SER A 594 -12.42 9.39 19.03
CA SER A 594 -13.38 10.06 18.16
C SER A 594 -14.01 11.29 18.82
N GLN A 595 -14.25 11.27 20.14
CA GLN A 595 -14.86 12.40 20.85
C GLN A 595 -14.00 13.67 20.74
N TYR A 596 -12.66 13.53 20.80
CA TYR A 596 -11.76 14.68 20.69
C TYR A 596 -11.65 15.20 19.26
N SER A 597 -11.76 14.33 18.26
CA SER A 597 -11.89 14.73 16.86
C SER A 597 -13.17 15.52 16.61
N ASP A 598 -14.29 15.09 17.21
CA ASP A 598 -15.57 15.78 17.12
C ASP A 598 -15.52 17.15 17.82
N GLN A 599 -14.95 17.20 19.02
CA GLN A 599 -14.70 18.46 19.73
C GLN A 599 -13.81 19.41 18.91
N TYR A 600 -12.72 18.91 18.31
CA TYR A 600 -11.84 19.75 17.50
C TYR A 600 -12.53 20.27 16.24
N PHE A 601 -13.30 19.43 15.56
CA PHE A 601 -14.14 19.84 14.44
C PHE A 601 -15.12 20.96 14.84
N LEU A 602 -15.78 20.83 15.98
CA LEU A 602 -16.71 21.84 16.48
C LEU A 602 -16.01 23.15 16.85
N ILE A 603 -14.80 23.10 17.40
CA ILE A 603 -13.97 24.30 17.66
C ILE A 603 -13.61 25.00 16.34
N LEU A 604 -13.26 24.24 15.30
CA LEU A 604 -12.97 24.80 13.97
C LEU A 604 -14.21 25.45 13.34
N LEU A 605 -15.40 24.86 13.50
CA LEU A 605 -16.65 25.48 13.07
C LEU A 605 -16.98 26.73 13.89
N LEU A 606 -16.80 26.66 15.21
CA LEU A 606 -17.07 27.77 16.13
C LEU A 606 -16.25 29.02 15.79
N ARG A 607 -15.00 28.83 15.32
CA ARG A 607 -14.13 29.89 14.82
C ARG A 607 -14.81 30.77 13.75
N GLU A 608 -15.62 30.17 12.87
CA GLU A 608 -16.33 30.91 11.80
C GLU A 608 -17.46 31.80 12.35
N PHE A 609 -18.03 31.45 13.50
CA PHE A 609 -19.10 32.20 14.17
C PHE A 609 -18.61 33.21 15.22
N LEU A 610 -17.32 33.12 15.57
CA LEU A 610 -16.59 34.02 16.49
C LEU A 610 -15.59 34.94 15.78
N ASN A 611 -15.60 34.97 14.44
CA ASN A 611 -14.77 35.88 13.66
C ASN A 611 -15.09 37.35 14.03
N SER A 612 -14.09 38.23 14.08
CA SER A 612 -14.23 39.64 14.48
C SER A 612 -15.21 40.45 13.63
N GLN A 613 -15.54 39.98 12.43
CA GLN A 613 -16.57 40.55 11.56
C GLN A 613 -18.02 40.13 11.93
N VAL A 614 -18.19 39.17 12.84
CA VAL A 614 -19.46 38.52 13.19
C VAL A 614 -19.82 38.84 14.64
N THR A 615 -20.31 40.06 14.89
CA THR A 615 -20.59 40.57 16.24
C THR A 615 -22.05 40.47 16.66
N THR A 616 -22.94 40.01 15.79
CA THR A 616 -24.38 39.94 16.05
C THR A 616 -24.98 38.58 15.69
N ASN A 617 -26.07 38.20 16.37
CA ASN A 617 -26.82 36.98 16.06
C ASN A 617 -27.36 36.99 14.62
N GLN A 618 -27.72 38.16 14.08
CA GLN A 618 -28.16 38.30 12.69
C GLN A 618 -27.03 37.97 11.69
N ALA A 619 -25.80 38.41 11.97
CA ALA A 619 -24.64 38.07 11.13
C ALA A 619 -24.38 36.55 11.13
N ARG A 620 -24.51 35.89 12.30
CA ARG A 620 -24.39 34.41 12.41
C ARG A 620 -25.45 33.70 11.59
N GLN A 621 -26.71 34.12 11.69
CA GLN A 621 -27.79 33.53 10.89
C GLN A 621 -27.59 33.72 9.38
N ASN A 622 -27.06 34.87 8.95
CA ASN A 622 -26.74 35.08 7.53
C ASN A 622 -25.70 34.09 7.01
N ILE A 623 -24.67 33.76 7.82
CA ILE A 623 -23.67 32.74 7.49
C ILE A 623 -24.35 31.38 7.32
N VAL A 624 -25.21 30.98 8.28
CA VAL A 624 -25.96 29.72 8.21
C VAL A 624 -26.84 29.65 6.96
N ASN A 625 -27.58 30.70 6.66
CA ASN A 625 -28.52 30.74 5.54
C ASN A 625 -27.81 30.71 4.18
N THR A 626 -26.62 31.30 4.08
CA THR A 626 -25.84 31.35 2.84
C THR A 626 -25.18 30.00 2.51
N PHE A 627 -24.89 29.17 3.51
CA PHE A 627 -24.27 27.88 3.29
C PHE A 627 -25.19 26.92 2.52
N GLN A 628 -24.66 26.24 1.50
CA GLN A 628 -25.37 25.21 0.74
C GLN A 628 -24.54 23.93 0.72
N ILE A 629 -25.21 22.79 0.88
CA ILE A 629 -24.58 21.48 0.71
C ILE A 629 -24.27 21.31 -0.79
N PRO A 630 -23.07 20.85 -1.18
CA PRO A 630 -22.76 20.60 -2.58
C PRO A 630 -23.74 19.64 -3.25
N ASN A 631 -23.98 19.84 -4.55
CA ASN A 631 -24.99 19.04 -5.25
C ASN A 631 -24.57 17.58 -5.50
N ASP A 632 -23.27 17.33 -5.46
CA ASP A 632 -22.58 16.10 -5.83
C ASP A 632 -22.26 15.17 -4.64
N ILE A 633 -22.81 15.46 -3.45
CA ILE A 633 -22.62 14.62 -2.26
C ILE A 633 -23.35 13.28 -2.45
N ASN A 634 -22.66 12.17 -2.11
CA ASN A 634 -23.24 10.84 -2.15
C ASN A 634 -24.42 10.71 -1.17
N SER A 635 -25.50 10.04 -1.59
CA SER A 635 -26.72 9.84 -0.82
C SER A 635 -26.48 9.18 0.55
N ARG A 636 -25.48 8.30 0.68
CA ARG A 636 -25.07 7.72 1.97
C ARG A 636 -24.54 8.77 2.95
N ILE A 637 -23.76 9.73 2.46
CA ILE A 637 -23.27 10.83 3.31
C ILE A 637 -24.46 11.69 3.74
N LEU A 638 -25.33 12.08 2.79
CA LEU A 638 -26.50 12.89 3.08
C LEU A 638 -27.40 12.24 4.14
N SER A 639 -27.73 10.95 3.99
CA SER A 639 -28.55 10.20 4.96
C SER A 639 -27.91 10.09 6.35
N ASN A 640 -26.57 10.15 6.43
CA ASN A 640 -25.83 10.07 7.69
C ASN A 640 -25.67 11.42 8.40
N ILE A 641 -25.84 12.55 7.70
CA ILE A 641 -25.69 13.90 8.29
C ILE A 641 -26.61 14.07 9.50
N PRO A 642 -27.93 13.75 9.45
CA PRO A 642 -28.81 13.89 10.60
C PRO A 642 -28.33 13.15 11.85
N TYR A 643 -27.86 11.91 11.69
CA TYR A 643 -27.35 11.11 12.80
C TYR A 643 -26.07 11.70 13.40
N LYS A 644 -25.11 12.10 12.55
CA LYS A 644 -23.87 12.75 12.99
C LYS A 644 -24.16 14.08 13.68
N VAL A 645 -25.07 14.90 13.14
CA VAL A 645 -25.48 16.16 13.76
C VAL A 645 -26.08 15.94 15.14
N ASN A 646 -26.98 14.97 15.29
CA ASN A 646 -27.57 14.65 16.59
C ASN A 646 -26.51 14.24 17.63
N HIS A 647 -25.42 13.60 17.20
CA HIS A 647 -24.27 13.28 18.06
C HIS A 647 -23.43 14.53 18.41
N LEU A 648 -23.23 15.44 17.44
CA LEU A 648 -22.41 16.63 17.61
C LEU A 648 -23.06 17.71 18.48
N ILE A 649 -24.39 17.87 18.46
CA ILE A 649 -25.08 18.93 19.21
C ILE A 649 -24.81 18.87 20.72
N PRO A 650 -24.92 17.70 21.40
CA PRO A 650 -24.55 17.59 22.82
C PRO A 650 -23.11 18.03 23.09
N ILE A 651 -22.16 17.59 22.25
CA ILE A 651 -20.74 17.93 22.37
C ILE A 651 -20.54 19.45 22.17
N ALA A 652 -21.25 20.06 21.23
CA ALA A 652 -21.19 21.49 20.97
C ALA A 652 -21.65 22.32 22.19
N ARG A 653 -22.70 21.88 22.91
CA ARG A 653 -23.14 22.53 24.14
C ARG A 653 -22.13 22.39 25.28
N GLU A 654 -21.43 21.26 25.35
CA GLU A 654 -20.38 21.04 26.35
C GLU A 654 -19.18 21.98 26.17
N LEU A 655 -18.97 22.55 24.98
CA LEU A 655 -17.88 23.52 24.74
C LEU A 655 -17.98 24.77 25.62
N ILE A 656 -19.18 25.13 26.11
CA ILE A 656 -19.38 26.24 27.05
C ILE A 656 -18.57 26.03 28.34
N ASN A 657 -18.45 24.77 28.78
CA ASN A 657 -17.70 24.42 30.00
C ASN A 657 -16.17 24.54 29.81
N LEU A 658 -15.71 24.77 28.58
CA LEU A 658 -14.30 24.89 28.21
C LEU A 658 -13.88 26.35 27.97
N SER A 659 -14.65 27.31 28.49
CA SER A 659 -14.43 28.76 28.26
C SER A 659 -12.99 29.22 28.52
N GLU A 660 -12.37 28.82 29.64
CA GLU A 660 -10.97 29.14 29.95
C GLU A 660 -10.00 28.58 28.90
N SER A 661 -10.25 27.36 28.42
CA SER A 661 -9.42 26.70 27.40
C SER A 661 -9.60 27.33 26.02
N LEU A 662 -10.83 27.73 25.67
CA LEU A 662 -11.13 28.43 24.43
C LEU A 662 -10.61 29.87 24.42
N GLN A 663 -10.47 30.50 25.58
CA GLN A 663 -9.86 31.82 25.71
C GLN A 663 -8.39 31.82 25.26
N ILE A 664 -7.67 30.71 25.48
CA ILE A 664 -6.29 30.51 25.00
C ILE A 664 -6.21 30.58 23.47
N LEU A 665 -7.30 30.22 22.77
CA LEU A 665 -7.41 30.29 21.32
C LEU A 665 -7.80 31.70 20.81
N ASN A 666 -7.80 32.71 21.69
CA ASN A 666 -8.24 34.08 21.41
C ASN A 666 -9.71 34.20 20.98
N PHE A 667 -10.58 33.31 21.47
CA PHE A 667 -12.02 33.44 21.28
C PHE A 667 -12.61 34.48 22.26
N ASP A 668 -13.51 35.33 21.77
CA ASP A 668 -14.24 36.28 22.61
C ASP A 668 -15.27 35.55 23.49
N ILE A 669 -14.89 35.31 24.75
CA ILE A 669 -15.70 34.57 25.71
C ILE A 669 -17.05 35.24 25.98
N ASN A 670 -17.16 36.56 25.80
CA ASN A 670 -18.43 37.26 26.01
C ASN A 670 -19.47 36.89 24.95
N GLN A 671 -19.01 36.49 23.76
CA GLN A 671 -19.87 36.08 22.64
C GLN A 671 -19.98 34.56 22.50
N LEU A 672 -19.25 33.79 23.32
CA LEU A 672 -19.14 32.34 23.18
C LEU A 672 -20.49 31.62 23.23
N ASN A 673 -21.31 31.91 24.24
CA ASN A 673 -22.62 31.27 24.40
C ASN A 673 -23.53 31.60 23.21
N ASP A 674 -23.57 32.86 22.78
CA ASP A 674 -24.39 33.28 21.65
C ASP A 674 -23.90 32.67 20.32
N ALA A 675 -22.58 32.54 20.14
CA ALA A 675 -22.01 31.91 18.96
C ALA A 675 -22.29 30.40 18.91
N ILE A 676 -22.32 29.73 20.06
CA ILE A 676 -22.69 28.31 20.15
C ILE A 676 -24.18 28.14 19.87
N GLU A 677 -25.05 28.82 20.63
CA GLU A 677 -26.50 28.61 20.56
C GLU A 677 -27.12 29.16 19.27
N TYR A 678 -26.74 30.36 18.82
CA TYR A 678 -27.34 31.00 17.64
C TYR A 678 -26.52 30.86 16.35
N GLY A 679 -25.27 30.40 16.45
CA GLY A 679 -24.40 30.12 15.30
C GLY A 679 -24.22 28.63 15.05
N LEU A 680 -23.43 27.97 15.89
CA LEU A 680 -22.99 26.59 15.71
C LEU A 680 -24.14 25.57 15.75
N ILE A 681 -24.99 25.61 16.77
CA ILE A 681 -26.12 24.67 16.90
C ILE A 681 -27.14 24.89 15.78
N VAL A 682 -27.51 26.15 15.52
CA VAL A 682 -28.41 26.49 14.40
C VAL A 682 -27.84 26.06 13.06
N PHE A 683 -26.52 26.20 12.84
CA PHE A 683 -25.86 25.69 11.66
C PHE A 683 -26.00 24.17 11.54
N LEU A 684 -25.65 23.43 12.60
CA LEU A 684 -25.74 21.97 12.64
C LEU A 684 -27.18 21.49 12.38
N ASP A 685 -28.18 22.08 13.03
CA ASP A 685 -29.59 21.76 12.79
C ASP A 685 -30.01 22.08 11.34
N SER A 686 -29.53 23.20 10.78
CA SER A 686 -29.79 23.54 9.37
C SER A 686 -29.23 22.51 8.39
N LEU A 687 -28.13 21.83 8.73
CA LEU A 687 -27.56 20.78 7.88
C LEU A 687 -28.48 19.57 7.76
N LYS A 688 -29.29 19.27 8.78
CA LYS A 688 -30.27 18.16 8.74
C LYS A 688 -31.30 18.43 7.65
N ILE A 689 -31.93 19.61 7.73
CA ILE A 689 -32.96 20.05 6.78
C ILE A 689 -32.38 20.11 5.36
N LYS A 690 -31.21 20.73 5.18
CA LYS A 690 -30.55 20.85 3.87
C LYS A 690 -30.13 19.49 3.30
N ALA A 691 -29.76 18.52 4.15
CA ALA A 691 -29.42 17.17 3.70
C ALA A 691 -30.66 16.42 3.19
N ASP A 692 -31.78 16.54 3.90
CA ASP A 692 -33.07 15.95 3.49
C ASP A 692 -33.58 16.59 2.19
N GLU A 693 -33.55 17.92 2.08
CA GLU A 693 -33.88 18.64 0.83
C GLU A 693 -32.99 18.21 -0.35
N GLN A 694 -31.71 17.94 -0.09
CA GLN A 694 -30.79 17.52 -1.14
C GLN A 694 -31.00 16.06 -1.55
N LEU A 695 -31.33 15.17 -0.62
CA LEU A 695 -31.75 13.80 -0.92
C LEU A 695 -33.01 13.81 -1.78
N GLU A 696 -34.01 14.62 -1.40
CA GLU A 696 -35.24 14.77 -2.16
C GLU A 696 -34.95 15.28 -3.59
N LYS A 697 -34.11 16.30 -3.76
CA LYS A 697 -33.66 16.76 -5.08
C LYS A 697 -32.96 15.67 -5.90
N GLN A 698 -32.16 14.81 -5.25
CA GLN A 698 -31.53 13.66 -5.92
C GLN A 698 -32.59 12.67 -6.40
N VAL A 699 -33.60 12.34 -5.59
CA VAL A 699 -34.71 11.45 -6.01
C VAL A 699 -35.45 12.01 -7.23
N HIS A 700 -35.77 13.31 -7.22
CA HIS A 700 -36.47 13.95 -8.33
C HIS A 700 -35.64 13.96 -9.62
N SER A 701 -34.36 14.32 -9.52
CA SER A 701 -33.50 14.54 -10.70
C SER A 701 -32.85 13.29 -11.28
N GLN A 702 -32.59 12.27 -10.45
CA GLN A 702 -31.94 11.04 -10.89
C GLN A 702 -32.91 10.18 -11.70
N LYS A 703 -32.41 9.55 -12.77
CA LYS A 703 -33.19 8.63 -13.59
C LYS A 703 -33.09 7.20 -13.07
N ILE A 704 -34.11 6.39 -13.34
CA ILE A 704 -34.05 4.95 -13.08
C ILE A 704 -32.98 4.28 -13.98
N SER A 705 -32.30 3.28 -13.42
CA SER A 705 -31.25 2.52 -14.10
C SER A 705 -31.82 1.31 -14.83
N ASN A 706 -31.50 1.20 -16.12
CA ASN A 706 -31.82 0.01 -16.91
C ASN A 706 -31.16 -1.25 -16.35
N THR A 707 -29.96 -1.13 -15.77
CA THR A 707 -29.26 -2.27 -15.15
C THR A 707 -30.06 -2.80 -13.96
N LYS A 708 -30.53 -1.90 -13.08
CA LYS A 708 -31.36 -2.27 -11.93
C LYS A 708 -32.71 -2.83 -12.34
N VAL A 709 -33.31 -2.29 -13.41
CA VAL A 709 -34.54 -2.84 -13.98
C VAL A 709 -34.34 -4.27 -14.49
N GLU A 710 -33.22 -4.58 -15.14
CA GLU A 710 -32.92 -5.95 -15.59
C GLU A 710 -32.59 -6.91 -14.44
N GLU A 711 -31.88 -6.44 -13.41
CA GLU A 711 -31.65 -7.17 -12.16
C GLU A 711 -32.98 -7.54 -11.51
N PHE A 712 -33.88 -6.56 -11.36
CA PHE A 712 -35.24 -6.78 -10.83
C PHE A 712 -35.99 -7.84 -11.63
N LYS A 713 -36.01 -7.77 -12.96
CA LYS A 713 -36.68 -8.76 -13.82
C LYS A 713 -36.08 -10.16 -13.65
N SER A 714 -34.76 -10.27 -13.50
CA SER A 714 -34.09 -11.55 -13.30
C SER A 714 -34.44 -12.18 -11.95
N GLU A 715 -34.36 -11.39 -10.87
CA GLU A 715 -34.74 -11.86 -9.54
C GLU A 715 -36.25 -12.16 -9.45
N PHE A 716 -37.08 -11.40 -10.16
CA PHE A 716 -38.51 -11.70 -10.31
C PHE A 716 -38.75 -13.11 -10.86
N LEU A 717 -38.13 -13.44 -11.99
CA LEU A 717 -38.30 -14.77 -12.59
C LEU A 717 -37.83 -15.88 -11.64
N LYS A 718 -36.74 -15.66 -10.93
CA LYS A 718 -36.24 -16.60 -9.92
C LYS A 718 -37.24 -16.82 -8.79
N GLY A 719 -37.79 -15.74 -8.23
CA GLY A 719 -38.78 -15.82 -7.15
C GLY A 719 -40.10 -16.43 -7.61
N TYR A 720 -40.56 -16.09 -8.81
CA TYR A 720 -41.74 -16.69 -9.41
C TYR A 720 -41.54 -18.20 -9.63
N ASN A 721 -40.44 -18.59 -10.26
CA ASN A 721 -40.10 -19.99 -10.53
C ASN A 721 -39.85 -20.81 -9.25
N GLU A 722 -39.59 -20.18 -8.10
CA GLU A 722 -39.48 -20.91 -6.83
C GLU A 722 -40.84 -21.41 -6.32
N ILE A 723 -41.94 -20.68 -6.56
CA ILE A 723 -43.29 -21.04 -6.06
C ILE A 723 -44.31 -21.34 -7.16
N ALA A 724 -44.03 -21.16 -8.45
CA ALA A 724 -44.97 -21.42 -9.55
C ALA A 724 -45.20 -22.94 -9.81
N SER A 725 -45.55 -23.67 -8.76
CA SER A 725 -45.48 -25.11 -8.69
C SER A 725 -46.67 -25.85 -9.27
N LEU A 726 -47.85 -25.23 -9.29
CA LEU A 726 -48.99 -25.80 -10.03
C LEU A 726 -48.67 -25.82 -11.52
N ARG A 727 -48.05 -24.77 -12.04
CA ARG A 727 -47.57 -24.77 -13.42
C ARG A 727 -46.59 -25.90 -13.69
N TYR A 728 -45.67 -26.18 -12.77
CA TYR A 728 -44.78 -27.34 -12.88
C TYR A 728 -45.51 -28.68 -12.80
N LEU A 729 -46.60 -28.78 -12.03
CA LEU A 729 -47.47 -29.95 -12.01
C LEU A 729 -48.12 -30.19 -13.39
N PHE A 730 -48.74 -29.16 -13.97
CA PHE A 730 -49.32 -29.24 -15.31
C PHE A 730 -48.26 -29.63 -16.35
N ASN A 731 -47.07 -29.02 -16.29
CA ASN A 731 -45.98 -29.34 -17.20
C ASN A 731 -45.47 -30.79 -17.04
N HIS A 732 -45.28 -31.26 -15.80
CA HIS A 732 -44.80 -32.61 -15.51
C HIS A 732 -45.72 -33.70 -16.07
N PHE A 733 -47.04 -33.47 -16.06
CA PHE A 733 -48.02 -34.40 -16.64
C PHE A 733 -48.35 -34.15 -18.12
N GLY A 734 -47.64 -33.25 -18.80
CA GLY A 734 -47.89 -32.94 -20.22
C GLY A 734 -49.23 -32.22 -20.47
N LEU A 735 -49.77 -31.55 -19.45
CA LEU A 735 -51.02 -30.78 -19.46
C LEU A 735 -50.78 -29.27 -19.63
N TYR A 736 -49.52 -28.86 -19.82
CA TYR A 736 -49.15 -27.48 -20.12
C TYR A 736 -49.02 -27.28 -21.63
N GLU A 737 -49.64 -26.22 -22.16
CA GLU A 737 -49.59 -25.85 -23.56
C GLU A 737 -49.05 -24.43 -23.72
N ASP A 738 -47.91 -24.29 -24.39
CA ASP A 738 -47.30 -23.00 -24.68
C ASP A 738 -47.81 -22.45 -26.03
N ARG A 739 -48.66 -21.41 -25.96
CA ARG A 739 -49.14 -20.64 -27.10
C ARG A 739 -48.64 -19.19 -27.04
N THR A 740 -47.48 -18.93 -26.44
CA THR A 740 -46.89 -17.58 -26.37
C THR A 740 -46.55 -16.97 -27.73
N HIS A 741 -46.55 -17.76 -28.80
CA HIS A 741 -46.39 -17.31 -30.18
C HIS A 741 -47.71 -16.94 -30.88
N GLU A 742 -48.86 -17.23 -30.26
CA GLU A 742 -50.18 -16.96 -30.81
C GLU A 742 -50.76 -15.69 -30.17
N ILE A 743 -51.43 -14.87 -30.99
CA ILE A 743 -52.22 -13.74 -30.47
C ILE A 743 -53.49 -14.33 -29.86
N GLY A 744 -53.48 -14.51 -28.53
CA GLY A 744 -54.61 -15.07 -27.79
C GLY A 744 -55.88 -14.22 -27.92
N ASP A 745 -57.04 -14.84 -27.67
CA ASP A 745 -58.36 -14.19 -27.75
C ASP A 745 -58.38 -12.88 -26.93
N ILE A 746 -58.88 -11.81 -27.55
CA ILE A 746 -58.99 -10.46 -26.97
C ILE A 746 -59.85 -10.47 -25.69
N ASN A 747 -60.75 -11.45 -25.54
CA ASN A 747 -61.67 -11.55 -24.41
C ASN A 747 -61.10 -12.23 -23.16
N LEU A 748 -59.88 -12.80 -23.22
CA LEU A 748 -59.24 -13.39 -22.04
C LEU A 748 -58.68 -12.31 -21.11
N ASN A 749 -59.04 -12.38 -19.83
CA ASN A 749 -58.60 -11.43 -18.81
C ASN A 749 -57.07 -11.47 -18.64
N LEU A 750 -56.45 -10.28 -18.62
CA LEU A 750 -55.03 -10.14 -18.28
C LEU A 750 -54.82 -10.32 -16.78
N PHE A 751 -53.94 -11.24 -16.42
CA PHE A 751 -53.45 -11.36 -15.05
C PHE A 751 -52.38 -10.30 -14.84
N LYS A 752 -52.61 -9.37 -13.91
CA LYS A 752 -51.78 -8.16 -13.78
C LYS A 752 -51.41 -7.85 -12.35
N LEU A 753 -50.16 -7.47 -12.15
CA LEU A 753 -49.66 -6.80 -10.96
C LEU A 753 -49.37 -5.34 -11.32
N ASN A 754 -50.02 -4.42 -10.63
CA ASN A 754 -49.86 -2.99 -10.82
C ASN A 754 -49.59 -2.36 -9.44
N LYS A 755 -48.32 -2.05 -9.15
CA LYS A 755 -47.89 -1.48 -7.87
C LYS A 755 -47.14 -0.16 -8.11
N ILE A 756 -47.37 0.80 -7.23
CA ILE A 756 -46.59 2.04 -7.13
C ILE A 756 -45.59 1.81 -5.99
N ASP A 757 -44.32 2.10 -6.26
CA ASP A 757 -43.22 1.93 -5.33
C ASP A 757 -42.26 3.12 -5.39
N GLU A 758 -41.31 3.17 -4.45
CA GLU A 758 -40.32 4.24 -4.41
C GLU A 758 -39.37 4.17 -5.62
N LYS A 759 -39.20 5.29 -6.31
CA LYS A 759 -38.29 5.41 -7.47
C LYS A 759 -36.82 5.00 -7.17
N PRO A 760 -36.25 5.30 -5.98
CA PRO A 760 -34.85 4.95 -5.67
C PRO A 760 -34.50 3.46 -5.66
N ILE A 761 -35.50 2.58 -5.63
CA ILE A 761 -35.32 1.12 -5.80
C ILE A 761 -34.55 0.79 -7.07
N PHE A 762 -34.68 1.63 -8.10
CA PHE A 762 -34.03 1.45 -9.39
C PHE A 762 -32.81 2.37 -9.60
N PHE A 763 -32.23 2.97 -8.56
CA PHE A 763 -30.99 3.75 -8.69
C PHE A 763 -29.75 2.85 -8.63
N ASP A 764 -28.73 3.18 -9.44
CA ASP A 764 -27.45 2.44 -9.43
C ASP A 764 -26.74 2.55 -8.07
N GLU A 765 -26.76 3.75 -7.47
CA GLU A 765 -26.24 4.02 -6.14
C GLU A 765 -27.30 4.70 -5.28
N TRP A 766 -27.69 4.04 -4.19
CA TRP A 766 -28.56 4.60 -3.17
C TRP A 766 -28.09 4.22 -1.77
N TYR A 767 -28.56 4.95 -0.76
CA TYR A 767 -28.16 4.72 0.62
C TYR A 767 -28.92 3.55 1.28
N VAL A 768 -30.12 3.25 0.76
CA VAL A 768 -30.90 2.07 1.13
C VAL A 768 -30.61 0.94 0.14
N ASP A 769 -30.37 -0.25 0.65
CA ASP A 769 -30.30 -1.46 -0.16
C ASP A 769 -31.70 -2.09 -0.26
N TYR A 770 -32.21 -2.22 -1.48
CA TYR A 770 -33.50 -2.84 -1.81
C TYR A 770 -33.36 -4.28 -2.33
N GLY A 771 -32.30 -4.98 -1.91
CA GLY A 771 -31.98 -6.34 -2.35
C GLY A 771 -33.17 -7.30 -2.30
N ASN A 772 -33.29 -8.16 -3.33
CA ASN A 772 -34.32 -9.18 -3.52
C ASN A 772 -35.76 -8.68 -3.72
N LEU A 773 -36.01 -7.39 -3.97
CA LEU A 773 -37.38 -6.91 -4.20
C LEU A 773 -38.06 -7.62 -5.39
N GLY A 774 -37.34 -7.77 -6.51
CA GLY A 774 -37.85 -8.51 -7.67
C GLY A 774 -38.27 -9.93 -7.30
N PHE A 775 -37.46 -10.63 -6.53
CA PHE A 775 -37.75 -11.98 -6.04
C PHE A 775 -39.06 -12.07 -5.25
N PHE A 776 -39.31 -11.14 -4.32
CA PHE A 776 -40.58 -11.12 -3.58
C PHE A 776 -41.78 -10.82 -4.47
N TYR A 777 -41.63 -9.90 -5.43
CA TYR A 777 -42.66 -9.64 -6.44
C TYR A 777 -43.00 -10.89 -7.27
N GLY A 778 -41.98 -11.69 -7.62
CA GLY A 778 -42.17 -12.97 -8.32
C GLY A 778 -42.94 -13.98 -7.49
N LYS A 779 -42.56 -14.14 -6.21
CA LYS A 779 -43.23 -15.02 -5.24
C LYS A 779 -44.70 -14.63 -5.05
N ASP A 780 -44.97 -13.33 -4.92
CA ASP A 780 -46.32 -12.81 -4.79
C ASP A 780 -47.17 -13.17 -6.02
N LEU A 781 -46.67 -12.93 -7.24
CA LEU A 781 -47.42 -13.23 -8.45
C LEU A 781 -47.68 -14.74 -8.62
N ALA A 782 -46.68 -15.57 -8.39
CA ALA A 782 -46.81 -17.03 -8.44
C ALA A 782 -47.87 -17.54 -7.45
N ASN A 783 -47.90 -17.00 -6.22
CA ASN A 783 -48.91 -17.33 -5.24
C ASN A 783 -50.33 -16.94 -5.69
N LEU A 784 -50.47 -15.78 -6.33
CA LEU A 784 -51.75 -15.33 -6.87
C LEU A 784 -52.24 -16.25 -8.00
N GLU A 785 -51.35 -16.63 -8.91
CA GLU A 785 -51.67 -17.57 -9.98
C GLU A 785 -52.07 -18.93 -9.41
N ASN A 786 -51.27 -19.47 -8.49
CA ASN A 786 -51.56 -20.74 -7.87
C ASN A 786 -52.96 -20.74 -7.22
N ALA A 787 -53.29 -19.66 -6.52
CA ALA A 787 -54.61 -19.48 -5.92
C ALA A 787 -55.72 -19.47 -6.98
N GLU A 788 -55.54 -18.73 -8.09
CA GLU A 788 -56.52 -18.69 -9.17
C GLU A 788 -56.74 -20.08 -9.81
N LEU A 789 -55.66 -20.82 -10.05
CA LEU A 789 -55.73 -22.17 -10.62
C LEU A 789 -56.44 -23.14 -9.67
N ILE A 790 -56.09 -23.13 -8.37
CA ILE A 790 -56.76 -23.97 -7.37
C ILE A 790 -58.25 -23.64 -7.31
N VAL A 791 -58.63 -22.36 -7.22
CA VAL A 791 -60.04 -21.98 -7.14
C VAL A 791 -60.82 -22.46 -8.37
N LYS A 792 -60.23 -22.41 -9.57
CA LYS A 792 -60.86 -22.95 -10.79
C LYS A 792 -61.04 -24.47 -10.73
N ILE A 793 -60.07 -25.21 -10.18
CA ILE A 793 -60.18 -26.67 -9.97
C ILE A 793 -61.25 -27.00 -8.92
N LEU A 794 -61.23 -26.30 -7.78
CA LEU A 794 -62.19 -26.49 -6.68
C LEU A 794 -63.63 -26.32 -7.14
N LYS A 795 -63.92 -25.33 -8.00
CA LYS A 795 -65.26 -25.07 -8.58
C LYS A 795 -65.84 -26.26 -9.35
N HIS A 796 -65.01 -27.16 -9.85
CA HIS A 796 -65.45 -28.34 -10.61
C HIS A 796 -65.41 -29.64 -9.79
N CYS A 797 -64.91 -29.59 -8.54
CA CYS A 797 -64.86 -30.75 -7.67
C CYS A 797 -66.20 -31.04 -7.00
N HIS A 798 -66.49 -32.33 -6.79
CA HIS A 798 -67.64 -32.77 -6.01
C HIS A 798 -67.30 -32.81 -4.52
N LEU A 799 -67.95 -31.95 -3.73
CA LEU A 799 -67.88 -31.99 -2.27
C LEU A 799 -68.38 -33.34 -1.75
N ARG A 800 -67.59 -33.96 -0.87
CA ARG A 800 -67.93 -35.20 -0.16
C ARG A 800 -67.55 -35.04 1.30
N GLU A 801 -68.57 -34.92 2.14
CA GLU A 801 -68.40 -34.82 3.58
C GLU A 801 -68.37 -36.22 4.23
N ASN A 802 -67.65 -36.36 5.35
CA ASN A 802 -67.62 -37.56 6.19
C ASN A 802 -67.24 -38.87 5.45
N ILE A 803 -66.22 -38.82 4.59
CA ILE A 803 -65.76 -39.99 3.82
C ILE A 803 -64.24 -40.19 3.92
N THR A 804 -63.81 -41.45 4.04
CA THR A 804 -62.38 -41.81 4.07
C THR A 804 -61.74 -41.68 2.70
N LEU A 805 -60.45 -41.33 2.65
CA LEU A 805 -59.67 -41.24 1.40
C LEU A 805 -59.76 -42.51 0.54
N ASP A 806 -59.63 -43.71 1.11
CA ASP A 806 -59.72 -44.99 0.39
C ASP A 806 -61.07 -45.17 -0.33
N ASN A 807 -62.16 -44.72 0.30
CA ASN A 807 -63.50 -44.76 -0.31
C ASN A 807 -63.61 -43.74 -1.43
N ILE A 808 -63.02 -42.55 -1.30
CA ILE A 808 -62.95 -41.59 -2.41
C ILE A 808 -62.10 -42.16 -3.55
N ILE A 809 -60.94 -42.77 -3.28
CA ILE A 809 -60.11 -43.39 -4.31
C ILE A 809 -60.90 -44.49 -5.03
N ASN A 810 -61.67 -45.31 -4.32
CA ASN A 810 -62.58 -46.29 -4.92
C ASN A 810 -63.66 -45.64 -5.81
N ILE A 811 -64.25 -44.54 -5.36
CA ILE A 811 -65.27 -43.79 -6.13
C ILE A 811 -64.64 -43.09 -7.35
N ALA A 812 -63.44 -42.55 -7.21
CA ALA A 812 -62.72 -41.85 -8.27
C ALA A 812 -62.16 -42.82 -9.32
N SER A 813 -61.82 -44.05 -8.92
CA SER A 813 -61.28 -45.09 -9.80
C SER A 813 -62.34 -45.95 -10.49
N ASN A 814 -63.63 -45.67 -10.34
CA ASN A 814 -64.81 -46.48 -10.70
C ASN A 814 -64.83 -47.01 -12.17
N GLY A 815 -63.93 -47.94 -12.51
CA GLY A 815 -63.63 -48.45 -13.86
C GLY A 815 -62.40 -47.85 -14.55
N ASN A 816 -61.75 -46.83 -13.98
CA ASN A 816 -60.58 -46.13 -14.53
C ASN A 816 -59.26 -46.65 -13.94
N ASP A 817 -58.14 -46.37 -14.63
CA ASP A 817 -56.80 -46.74 -14.17
C ASP A 817 -56.36 -45.85 -12.98
N ILE A 818 -56.23 -46.47 -11.81
CA ILE A 818 -55.80 -45.84 -10.54
C ILE A 818 -54.47 -45.10 -10.71
N ASN A 819 -53.60 -45.52 -11.64
CA ASN A 819 -52.33 -44.83 -11.93
C ASN A 819 -52.51 -43.38 -12.41
N ASN A 820 -53.72 -42.97 -12.80
CA ASN A 820 -54.02 -41.62 -13.26
C ASN A 820 -54.57 -40.70 -12.17
N LEU A 821 -54.82 -41.22 -10.97
CA LEU A 821 -55.22 -40.37 -9.85
C LEU A 821 -54.02 -39.58 -9.31
N LEU A 822 -54.29 -38.38 -8.82
CA LEU A 822 -53.37 -37.59 -8.00
C LEU A 822 -54.11 -37.03 -6.79
N ILE A 823 -53.36 -36.78 -5.71
CA ILE A 823 -53.89 -36.21 -4.47
C ILE A 823 -53.26 -34.84 -4.27
N ILE A 824 -54.09 -33.81 -4.07
CA ILE A 824 -53.66 -32.45 -3.80
C ILE A 824 -54.21 -32.01 -2.45
N GLY A 825 -53.34 -31.78 -1.48
CA GLY A 825 -53.69 -31.02 -0.29
C GLY A 825 -53.62 -29.53 -0.59
N VAL A 826 -54.64 -28.80 -0.18
CA VAL A 826 -54.70 -27.35 -0.26
C VAL A 826 -54.80 -26.83 1.17
N ASN A 827 -53.74 -26.17 1.65
CA ASN A 827 -53.55 -25.78 3.06
C ASN A 827 -53.70 -26.94 4.07
N ALA A 828 -53.69 -28.18 3.59
CA ALA A 828 -54.01 -29.33 4.40
C ALA A 828 -52.80 -29.74 5.25
N SER A 829 -53.03 -30.02 6.52
CA SER A 829 -52.02 -30.67 7.35
C SER A 829 -52.07 -32.16 7.11
N PHE A 830 -51.21 -32.65 6.22
CA PHE A 830 -51.09 -34.09 5.98
C PHE A 830 -50.68 -34.89 7.23
N ASP A 831 -50.14 -34.23 8.27
CA ASP A 831 -49.86 -34.85 9.58
C ASP A 831 -51.12 -35.38 10.27
N ASN A 832 -52.27 -34.70 10.10
CA ASN A 832 -53.56 -35.15 10.63
C ASN A 832 -54.24 -36.19 9.73
N PHE A 833 -53.89 -36.21 8.45
CA PHE A 833 -54.54 -37.05 7.45
C PHE A 833 -53.87 -38.41 7.23
N LEU A 834 -52.55 -38.48 7.47
CA LEU A 834 -51.72 -39.66 7.19
C LEU A 834 -51.38 -40.48 8.45
N TYR A 835 -52.24 -40.47 9.48
CA TYR A 835 -52.06 -41.23 10.72
C TYR A 835 -51.81 -42.74 10.50
N ASP A 836 -52.17 -43.28 9.33
CA ASP A 836 -51.71 -44.61 8.87
C ASP A 836 -50.35 -44.47 8.12
N TYR A 837 -49.28 -44.17 8.87
CA TYR A 837 -47.89 -44.08 8.38
C TYR A 837 -47.44 -45.29 7.55
N ALA A 838 -48.16 -46.42 7.61
CA ALA A 838 -47.89 -47.58 6.78
C ALA A 838 -48.14 -47.34 5.28
N ARG A 839 -49.08 -46.46 4.93
CA ARG A 839 -49.54 -46.26 3.54
C ARG A 839 -48.98 -45.03 2.85
N PHE A 840 -48.38 -44.08 3.55
CA PHE A 840 -47.71 -42.95 2.91
C PHE A 840 -46.20 -43.15 2.84
N LYS A 841 -45.64 -42.99 1.64
CA LYS A 841 -44.21 -43.11 1.38
C LYS A 841 -43.64 -41.72 1.11
N VAL A 842 -42.82 -41.23 2.03
CA VAL A 842 -42.28 -39.85 1.97
C VAL A 842 -41.20 -39.76 0.90
N LYS A 843 -41.23 -38.67 0.13
CA LYS A 843 -40.20 -38.33 -0.86
C LYS A 843 -38.80 -38.43 -0.25
N GLY A 844 -37.88 -39.12 -0.94
CA GLY A 844 -36.46 -39.22 -0.57
C GLY A 844 -36.08 -40.29 0.47
N ILE A 845 -37.03 -40.81 1.25
CA ILE A 845 -36.75 -41.89 2.24
C ILE A 845 -36.94 -43.28 1.59
N ASP A 846 -37.98 -43.44 0.78
CA ASP A 846 -38.38 -44.73 0.21
C ASP A 846 -37.94 -44.93 -1.26
N GLY A 847 -36.95 -44.16 -1.73
CA GLY A 847 -36.38 -44.29 -3.09
C GLY A 847 -37.23 -43.68 -4.22
N GLU A 848 -38.20 -42.81 -3.90
CA GLU A 848 -38.98 -42.07 -4.90
C GLU A 848 -38.20 -40.82 -5.38
N THR A 849 -37.74 -40.84 -6.64
CA THR A 849 -36.90 -39.75 -7.21
C THR A 849 -37.45 -39.10 -8.48
N ASP A 850 -38.54 -39.59 -9.06
CA ASP A 850 -38.90 -39.23 -10.45
C ASP A 850 -39.73 -37.93 -10.58
N ILE A 851 -40.30 -37.42 -9.47
CA ILE A 851 -41.09 -36.18 -9.47
C ILE A 851 -40.29 -35.03 -8.83
N ASN A 852 -39.76 -34.16 -9.69
CA ASN A 852 -38.99 -32.98 -9.29
C ASN A 852 -39.89 -31.72 -9.19
N ILE A 853 -40.94 -31.79 -8.38
CA ILE A 853 -41.81 -30.66 -8.02
C ILE A 853 -41.61 -30.38 -6.52
N PRO A 854 -41.41 -29.13 -6.08
CA PRO A 854 -41.14 -28.83 -4.67
C PRO A 854 -42.24 -29.32 -3.71
N GLU A 855 -43.49 -29.23 -4.13
CA GLU A 855 -44.72 -29.53 -3.37
C GLU A 855 -45.06 -31.02 -3.36
N PHE A 856 -44.31 -31.85 -4.08
CA PHE A 856 -44.45 -33.30 -4.01
C PHE A 856 -43.97 -33.79 -2.64
N LEU A 857 -44.88 -34.36 -1.85
CA LEU A 857 -44.58 -34.87 -0.51
C LEU A 857 -44.18 -36.35 -0.51
N GLY A 858 -44.64 -37.11 -1.51
CA GLY A 858 -44.49 -38.56 -1.56
C GLY A 858 -45.69 -39.25 -2.21
N SER A 859 -45.80 -40.56 -2.05
CA SER A 859 -46.88 -41.35 -2.64
C SER A 859 -47.76 -42.01 -1.60
N TYR A 860 -49.08 -41.99 -1.83
CA TYR A 860 -50.05 -42.78 -1.08
C TYR A 860 -50.18 -44.17 -1.71
N ILE A 861 -50.02 -45.22 -0.90
CA ILE A 861 -50.05 -46.62 -1.29
C ILE A 861 -51.47 -47.14 -1.18
N TYR A 862 -52.06 -47.46 -2.32
CA TYR A 862 -53.39 -48.03 -2.43
C TYR A 862 -53.31 -49.37 -3.16
N GLY A 863 -53.37 -50.48 -2.41
CA GLY A 863 -53.11 -51.82 -2.96
C GLY A 863 -51.68 -51.92 -3.52
N ASN A 864 -51.55 -52.18 -4.82
CA ASN A 864 -50.25 -52.21 -5.54
C ASN A 864 -49.93 -50.89 -6.25
N TYR A 865 -50.76 -49.86 -6.09
CA TYR A 865 -50.64 -48.59 -6.79
C TYR A 865 -49.99 -47.52 -5.90
N LYS A 866 -49.23 -46.64 -6.54
CA LYS A 866 -48.61 -45.46 -5.93
C LYS A 866 -49.27 -44.21 -6.49
N ILE A 867 -50.04 -43.51 -5.66
CA ILE A 867 -50.75 -42.29 -6.05
C ILE A 867 -49.92 -41.09 -5.58
N PRO A 868 -49.46 -40.19 -6.45
CA PRO A 868 -48.63 -39.07 -6.05
C PRO A 868 -49.43 -38.04 -5.22
N VAL A 869 -48.82 -37.55 -4.15
CA VAL A 869 -49.40 -36.58 -3.22
C VAL A 869 -48.63 -35.27 -3.26
N PHE A 870 -49.35 -34.18 -3.46
CA PHE A 870 -48.83 -32.83 -3.48
C PHE A 870 -49.49 -31.99 -2.40
N ASN A 871 -48.77 -31.02 -1.84
CA ASN A 871 -49.33 -30.07 -0.90
C ASN A 871 -49.06 -28.64 -1.31
N TYR A 872 -50.12 -27.85 -1.49
CA TYR A 872 -50.05 -26.47 -1.90
C TYR A 872 -50.59 -25.58 -0.79
N PHE A 873 -49.80 -24.56 -0.47
CA PHE A 873 -50.21 -23.51 0.44
C PHE A 873 -50.80 -22.34 -0.34
N CYS A 874 -52.05 -22.00 -0.05
CA CYS A 874 -52.83 -20.97 -0.73
C CYS A 874 -53.51 -20.05 0.30
N ASN A 875 -52.97 -18.83 0.45
CA ASN A 875 -53.49 -17.83 1.40
C ASN A 875 -54.80 -17.15 0.96
N ARG A 876 -55.37 -17.52 -0.20
CA ARG A 876 -56.48 -16.78 -0.85
C ARG A 876 -57.58 -17.71 -1.38
N ILE A 877 -57.98 -18.69 -0.59
CA ILE A 877 -59.19 -19.47 -0.90
C ILE A 877 -60.41 -18.64 -0.48
N PRO A 878 -61.37 -18.35 -1.38
CA PRO A 878 -62.55 -17.59 -1.04
C PRO A 878 -63.52 -18.47 -0.24
N THR A 879 -63.39 -18.44 1.09
CA THR A 879 -64.28 -19.17 2.02
C THR A 879 -65.72 -18.69 1.92
N GLU A 880 -65.93 -17.42 1.57
CA GLU A 880 -67.24 -16.84 1.29
C GLU A 880 -67.98 -17.50 0.11
N GLU A 881 -67.24 -18.14 -0.81
CA GLU A 881 -67.82 -18.94 -1.91
C GLU A 881 -68.15 -20.40 -1.49
N GLY A 882 -67.99 -20.74 -0.20
CA GLY A 882 -68.33 -22.05 0.35
C GLY A 882 -67.24 -23.12 0.24
N PHE A 883 -66.00 -22.74 -0.11
CA PHE A 883 -64.86 -23.65 -0.11
C PHE A 883 -64.21 -23.74 1.28
N PRO A 884 -63.81 -24.93 1.74
CA PRO A 884 -63.12 -25.07 3.02
C PRO A 884 -61.71 -24.47 2.95
N GLU A 885 -61.24 -23.89 4.06
CA GLU A 885 -59.88 -23.30 4.18
C GLU A 885 -58.78 -24.34 3.97
N GLN A 886 -59.09 -25.59 4.31
CA GLN A 886 -58.21 -26.74 4.18
C GLN A 886 -58.97 -27.88 3.50
N ALA A 887 -58.41 -28.39 2.42
CA ALA A 887 -59.08 -29.37 1.57
C ALA A 887 -58.11 -30.40 1.03
N ILE A 888 -58.62 -31.60 0.78
CA ILE A 888 -57.90 -32.63 0.05
C ILE A 888 -58.68 -32.97 -1.20
N LEU A 889 -57.98 -32.92 -2.33
CA LEU A 889 -58.54 -33.17 -3.65
C LEU A 889 -58.03 -34.51 -4.16
N VAL A 890 -58.93 -35.35 -4.64
CA VAL A 890 -58.60 -36.57 -5.39
C VAL A 890 -59.08 -36.37 -6.82
N ILE A 891 -58.15 -36.30 -7.76
CA ILE A 891 -58.44 -35.87 -9.14
C ILE A 891 -57.89 -36.91 -10.13
N ASP A 892 -58.66 -37.22 -11.17
CA ASP A 892 -58.16 -37.96 -12.32
C ASP A 892 -57.40 -37.02 -13.26
N ARG A 893 -56.08 -37.19 -13.36
CA ARG A 893 -55.21 -36.31 -14.14
C ARG A 893 -55.50 -36.34 -15.64
N ASN A 894 -56.05 -37.44 -16.17
CA ASN A 894 -56.40 -37.52 -17.59
C ASN A 894 -57.57 -36.62 -17.96
N HIS A 895 -58.38 -36.23 -16.97
CA HIS A 895 -59.55 -35.38 -17.12
C HIS A 895 -59.39 -34.05 -16.35
N LEU A 896 -58.18 -33.68 -15.94
CA LEU A 896 -57.92 -32.40 -15.27
C LEU A 896 -58.08 -31.20 -16.23
N GLY A 897 -57.79 -31.40 -17.51
CA GLY A 897 -57.75 -30.34 -18.52
C GLY A 897 -56.33 -29.86 -18.81
N LYS A 898 -56.19 -28.65 -19.37
CA LYS A 898 -54.90 -28.07 -19.78
C LYS A 898 -54.70 -26.64 -19.29
N LEU A 899 -53.49 -26.31 -18.90
CA LEU A 899 -53.05 -24.94 -18.65
C LEU A 899 -52.43 -24.37 -19.94
N VAL A 900 -53.10 -23.40 -20.55
CA VAL A 900 -52.67 -22.76 -21.80
C VAL A 900 -52.06 -21.39 -21.49
N GLN A 901 -50.80 -21.20 -21.85
CA GLN A 901 -50.10 -19.92 -21.74
C GLN A 901 -50.18 -19.16 -23.07
N TYR A 902 -50.60 -17.89 -23.03
CA TYR A 902 -50.64 -17.01 -24.20
C TYR A 902 -49.58 -15.92 -24.12
N ALA A 903 -49.38 -15.21 -25.23
CA ALA A 903 -48.61 -13.98 -25.24
C ALA A 903 -49.23 -12.95 -24.26
N PRO A 904 -48.43 -12.30 -23.38
CA PRO A 904 -48.95 -11.41 -22.35
C PRO A 904 -49.56 -10.11 -22.91
N VAL A 905 -49.22 -9.71 -24.14
CA VAL A 905 -49.68 -8.46 -24.78
C VAL A 905 -49.88 -8.64 -26.29
N THR A 906 -50.73 -7.80 -26.90
CA THR A 906 -50.90 -7.71 -28.36
C THR A 906 -49.78 -6.88 -28.99
N ALA A 907 -49.46 -7.10 -30.27
CA ALA A 907 -48.27 -6.59 -30.97
C ALA A 907 -48.03 -5.06 -30.97
N ASP A 908 -48.99 -4.26 -30.50
CA ASP A 908 -48.97 -2.79 -30.55
C ASP A 908 -48.58 -2.09 -29.23
N GLU A 909 -48.27 -2.82 -28.15
CA GLU A 909 -47.90 -2.21 -26.87
C GLU A 909 -46.38 -2.31 -26.55
N PRO A 910 -45.72 -1.24 -26.08
CA PRO A 910 -44.26 -1.18 -25.88
C PRO A 910 -43.81 -1.86 -24.59
N TYR A 911 -44.12 -3.14 -24.43
CA TYR A 911 -43.69 -3.94 -23.28
C TYR A 911 -42.40 -4.71 -23.57
N HIS A 912 -41.55 -4.82 -22.54
CA HIS A 912 -40.42 -5.74 -22.58
C HIS A 912 -40.91 -7.13 -22.16
N ILE A 913 -40.98 -8.02 -23.14
CA ILE A 913 -41.35 -9.42 -22.92
C ILE A 913 -40.11 -10.20 -22.50
N LYS A 914 -40.20 -10.90 -21.36
CA LYS A 914 -39.17 -11.83 -20.89
C LYS A 914 -39.89 -13.10 -20.40
N GLU A 915 -39.64 -14.20 -21.10
CA GLU A 915 -40.41 -15.45 -20.96
C GLU A 915 -41.92 -15.17 -21.16
N GLN A 916 -42.79 -15.59 -20.24
CA GLN A 916 -44.24 -15.38 -20.33
C GLN A 916 -44.73 -14.02 -19.81
N PHE A 917 -43.83 -13.16 -19.32
CA PHE A 917 -44.20 -11.90 -18.67
C PHE A 917 -43.91 -10.68 -19.54
N ALA A 918 -44.83 -9.72 -19.50
CA ALA A 918 -44.61 -8.36 -20.00
C ALA A 918 -44.33 -7.42 -18.82
N PHE A 919 -43.19 -6.75 -18.85
CA PHE A 919 -42.78 -5.77 -17.83
C PHE A 919 -42.87 -4.34 -18.37
N ARG A 920 -43.47 -3.45 -17.59
CA ARG A 920 -43.33 -1.99 -17.73
C ARG A 920 -43.01 -1.38 -16.37
N ILE A 921 -41.80 -0.89 -16.24
CA ILE A 921 -41.33 -0.15 -15.07
C ILE A 921 -41.08 1.27 -15.56
N SER A 922 -41.90 2.21 -15.10
CA SER A 922 -41.90 3.59 -15.58
C SER A 922 -41.93 4.55 -14.40
N ALA A 923 -40.92 5.42 -14.30
CA ALA A 923 -40.91 6.49 -13.31
C ALA A 923 -41.87 7.60 -13.74
N PHE A 924 -42.71 8.08 -12.83
CA PHE A 924 -43.68 9.14 -13.14
C PHE A 924 -42.99 10.45 -13.54
N SER A 925 -41.81 10.75 -12.96
CA SER A 925 -41.00 11.90 -13.35
C SER A 925 -40.42 11.82 -14.78
N GLU A 926 -40.47 10.64 -15.41
CA GLU A 926 -39.89 10.38 -16.74
C GLU A 926 -40.95 10.11 -17.81
N ASP A 927 -42.22 9.92 -17.42
CA ASP A 927 -43.36 9.62 -18.29
C ASP A 927 -44.52 10.61 -18.00
N GLU A 928 -44.58 11.69 -18.76
CA GLU A 928 -45.57 12.76 -18.59
C GLU A 928 -47.01 12.27 -18.84
N MET A 929 -47.17 11.29 -19.74
CA MET A 929 -48.48 10.70 -20.01
C MET A 929 -48.97 9.94 -18.78
N LEU A 930 -48.11 9.09 -18.21
CA LEU A 930 -48.41 8.36 -16.97
C LEU A 930 -48.74 9.31 -15.81
N MET A 931 -47.97 10.39 -15.66
CA MET A 931 -48.22 11.42 -14.64
C MET A 931 -49.61 12.02 -14.79
N ASN A 932 -49.96 12.48 -16.00
CA ASN A 932 -51.23 13.16 -16.24
C ASN A 932 -52.43 12.20 -16.10
N GLU A 933 -52.30 10.96 -16.57
CA GLU A 933 -53.34 9.93 -16.38
C GLU A 933 -53.62 9.69 -14.88
N SER A 934 -52.56 9.63 -14.08
CA SER A 934 -52.66 9.32 -12.65
C SER A 934 -53.16 10.50 -11.81
N LEU A 935 -53.00 11.75 -12.30
CA LEU A 935 -53.58 12.94 -11.67
C LEU A 935 -55.04 13.18 -12.09
N GLN A 936 -55.44 12.76 -13.29
CA GLN A 936 -56.84 12.85 -13.73
C GLN A 936 -57.75 11.85 -13.02
N GLN A 937 -57.20 10.67 -12.67
CA GLN A 937 -57.90 9.63 -11.91
C GLN A 937 -57.01 9.11 -10.76
N PRO A 938 -56.79 9.93 -9.72
CA PRO A 938 -55.90 9.57 -8.63
C PRO A 938 -56.50 8.43 -7.81
N SER A 939 -55.65 7.44 -7.48
CA SER A 939 -56.02 6.40 -6.52
C SER A 939 -56.19 7.00 -5.12
N ASP A 940 -56.90 6.30 -4.22
CA ASP A 940 -57.12 6.76 -2.84
C ASP A 940 -55.81 7.12 -2.11
N PHE A 941 -54.73 6.38 -2.40
CA PHE A 941 -53.41 6.65 -1.86
C PHE A 941 -52.83 7.98 -2.35
N VAL A 942 -53.04 8.31 -3.63
CA VAL A 942 -52.57 9.58 -4.23
C VAL A 942 -53.43 10.73 -3.71
N VAL A 943 -54.76 10.56 -3.63
CA VAL A 943 -55.66 11.56 -3.04
C VAL A 943 -55.26 11.92 -1.61
N ALA A 944 -54.79 10.94 -0.83
CA ALA A 944 -54.33 11.17 0.54
C ALA A 944 -53.11 12.10 0.66
N GLN A 945 -52.37 12.35 -0.43
CA GLN A 945 -51.21 13.25 -0.43
C GLN A 945 -51.58 14.74 -0.45
N GLY A 946 -52.85 15.07 -0.72
CA GLY A 946 -53.36 16.43 -0.66
C GLY A 946 -53.81 16.98 -2.02
N ASP A 947 -53.48 18.22 -2.32
CA ASP A 947 -53.88 18.87 -3.57
C ASP A 947 -53.08 18.36 -4.79
N GLU A 948 -53.48 18.73 -6.01
CA GLU A 948 -52.83 18.26 -7.24
C GLU A 948 -51.32 18.57 -7.30
N THR A 949 -50.87 19.67 -6.66
CA THR A 949 -49.44 20.03 -6.60
C THR A 949 -48.68 19.07 -5.69
N GLN A 950 -49.25 18.77 -4.51
CA GLN A 950 -48.70 17.81 -3.57
C GLN A 950 -48.72 16.38 -4.14
N GLN A 951 -49.79 16.01 -4.84
CA GLN A 951 -49.93 14.74 -5.55
C GLN A 951 -48.86 14.58 -6.63
N ARG A 952 -48.64 15.62 -7.45
CA ARG A 952 -47.59 15.61 -8.48
C ARG A 952 -46.20 15.45 -7.86
N ALA A 953 -45.87 16.24 -6.84
CA ALA A 953 -44.59 16.15 -6.15
C ALA A 953 -44.37 14.75 -5.55
N TYR A 954 -45.41 14.18 -4.91
CA TYR A 954 -45.35 12.80 -4.44
C TYR A 954 -45.05 11.83 -5.59
N LEU A 955 -45.84 11.85 -6.67
CA LEU A 955 -45.68 10.93 -7.79
C LEU A 955 -44.30 11.04 -8.45
N GLU A 956 -43.69 12.23 -8.54
CA GLU A 956 -42.33 12.40 -9.09
C GLU A 956 -41.25 11.59 -8.36
N THR A 957 -41.50 11.19 -7.12
CA THR A 957 -40.63 10.32 -6.31
C THR A 957 -40.94 8.84 -6.45
N GLN A 958 -41.94 8.47 -7.25
CA GLN A 958 -42.45 7.11 -7.38
C GLN A 958 -42.14 6.48 -8.75
N VAL A 959 -42.25 5.17 -8.79
CA VAL A 959 -42.19 4.34 -9.99
C VAL A 959 -43.41 3.45 -10.06
N LEU A 960 -43.93 3.26 -11.27
CA LEU A 960 -45.00 2.32 -11.53
C LEU A 960 -44.40 1.01 -12.05
N ILE A 961 -44.68 -0.08 -11.34
CA ILE A 961 -44.29 -1.44 -11.70
C ILE A 961 -45.54 -2.17 -12.19
N ARG A 962 -45.57 -2.45 -13.50
CA ARG A 962 -46.60 -3.24 -14.16
C ARG A 962 -46.01 -4.54 -14.69
N ILE A 963 -46.56 -5.66 -14.25
CA ILE A 963 -46.19 -7.00 -14.70
C ILE A 963 -47.45 -7.71 -15.15
N TYR A 964 -47.43 -8.24 -16.37
CA TYR A 964 -48.58 -8.92 -16.97
C TYR A 964 -48.25 -10.33 -17.39
N GLU A 965 -49.25 -11.19 -17.26
CA GLU A 965 -49.29 -12.53 -17.80
C GLU A 965 -50.69 -12.82 -18.35
N LYS A 966 -50.78 -13.76 -19.30
CA LYS A 966 -52.05 -14.20 -19.86
C LYS A 966 -52.09 -15.72 -19.98
N PHE A 967 -52.91 -16.37 -19.16
CA PHE A 967 -53.08 -17.82 -19.17
C PHE A 967 -54.56 -18.21 -19.02
N THR A 968 -54.90 -19.44 -19.35
CA THR A 968 -56.23 -20.00 -19.09
C THR A 968 -56.11 -21.47 -18.71
N LEU A 969 -56.93 -21.88 -17.74
CA LEU A 969 -57.11 -23.29 -17.40
C LEU A 969 -58.37 -23.78 -18.12
N GLU A 970 -58.19 -24.59 -19.15
CA GLU A 970 -59.26 -25.26 -19.90
C GLU A 970 -59.59 -26.59 -19.22
N ILE A 971 -60.66 -26.62 -18.42
CA ILE A 971 -61.12 -27.84 -17.73
C ILE A 971 -61.70 -28.84 -18.73
N ASP A 972 -61.35 -30.13 -18.61
CA ASP A 972 -61.93 -31.20 -19.45
C ASP A 972 -63.45 -31.28 -19.20
N PRO A 973 -64.29 -31.38 -20.25
CA PRO A 973 -65.73 -31.58 -20.08
C PRO A 973 -66.11 -32.83 -19.26
N ASN A 974 -65.23 -33.82 -19.19
CA ASN A 974 -65.37 -35.04 -18.40
C ASN A 974 -64.59 -34.99 -17.07
N PHE A 975 -64.28 -33.79 -16.57
CA PHE A 975 -63.57 -33.61 -15.31
C PHE A 975 -64.20 -34.42 -14.17
N SER A 976 -63.35 -35.18 -13.46
CA SER A 976 -63.74 -35.98 -12.31
C SER A 976 -62.77 -35.72 -11.17
N GLY A 977 -63.22 -34.91 -10.21
CA GLY A 977 -62.49 -34.56 -9.00
C GLY A 977 -63.40 -34.53 -7.79
N TYR A 978 -62.86 -34.91 -6.64
CA TYR A 978 -63.57 -34.95 -5.36
C TYR A 978 -62.84 -34.08 -4.36
N LEU A 979 -63.61 -33.32 -3.58
CA LEU A 979 -63.11 -32.45 -2.53
C LEU A 979 -63.56 -32.96 -1.16
N ILE A 980 -62.61 -33.06 -0.24
CA ILE A 980 -62.83 -33.45 1.16
C ILE A 980 -62.36 -32.33 2.09
N PRO A 981 -63.22 -31.75 2.93
CA PRO A 981 -62.81 -30.79 3.97
C PRO A 981 -61.92 -31.48 5.03
N GLU A 982 -60.90 -30.78 5.54
CA GLU A 982 -60.06 -31.33 6.63
C GLU A 982 -60.85 -31.48 7.95
N SER A 983 -61.88 -30.66 8.18
CA SER A 983 -62.74 -30.69 9.39
C SER A 983 -63.52 -31.99 9.61
N ASP A 984 -63.59 -32.86 8.61
CA ASP A 984 -64.36 -34.11 8.65
C ASP A 984 -63.52 -35.30 9.15
N PHE A 985 -62.28 -35.06 9.59
CA PHE A 985 -61.33 -36.08 10.04
C PHE A 985 -60.97 -36.00 11.53
N ASP A 986 -61.52 -35.02 12.27
CA ASP A 986 -61.36 -34.87 13.73
C ASP A 986 -62.29 -35.81 14.55
#